data_AF-A0A2E6EJQ9-F1
#
_entry.id   AF-A0A2E6EJQ9-F1
#
_cell.length_a   1.000
_cell.length_b   1.000
_cell.length_c   1.000
_cell.angle_alpha   90.00
_cell.angle_beta   90.00
_cell.angle_gamma   90.00
#
_symmetry.space_group_name_H-M   'P 1'
#
loop_
_entity.id
_entity.type
_entity.pdbx_description
1 polymer ?
#
loop_
_entity_poly.entity_id
_entity_poly.type
_entity_poly.pdbx_seq_one_letter_code
_entity_poly.pdbx_strand_id
1 'polypeptide(L)'
;MVYRWFLGVVLLGVVGCSPATNIVLDFDNDGSADSEDCAPGDPEIHPSANDPYGDRIDQNCDGVDGNAVDQDNDGYSNAVDCNDQDDSIHPDATDEFGDGIDQNCDDVDGMAVDQDGDGYSTAVDCDDGSPDVYPSALEDCSNGIDDDCDNDVDGDDSDCEVGDDDDSADDDDDSDVELPGDADGDGYVENDDCNDSDAAVNPGATEVCDLIDNDCDTLVDEDDAQGAPTWYMDNDGDGYGLESEASVACNQPHGYADYSGDCDDSDPTWHPGAQEPDCTDPNDYNCDGSVGYLDSDNDGFAACADCDDSNVFINPIAVEVCNSIDDDCDGQIDEPGAVGESAWYLDADGDSWGRANWSSTSCVAPAGFVANQDDCDDLDFSTNPGAAEVCDNGIDDNCNGLVDDGCTPALGIDADGDGFCTGAGICSDTSALPGDCDDANEFVYPGAPWRCDGQYNDCDLPGMDWRENDDDQDGFIPCTPLLSPHPVHVLGGNDCDDGPLSAQPGSTVDGANIYPGAVETCDSVDADCDGSLVDEFTDADGDDLPDCIDLCPTGDTGWTSNPLTDNDSDGCRDEGEDTDDDNDGVLDANDMAPYDPQVCGDLDSDTCDDCSTGFFDPASDGTDTDADGECDAGDDDDDNDGLQDVVEIVNGTDPTDPDTDDDGNLDGVDNCPLTANSNQNDLDNNGQGDACDDDDDGDGLLDVVEDVNGNGLVDGGETNPLNPDTDGDGILDGVDNCPLIANSNQIDSNSDGVGDACD
;
A
#
# COMPACT_ATOMS: atom_id res chain seq x y z
N MET A 1 -24.01 -5.26 -62.66
CA MET A 1 -25.03 -4.20 -62.77
C MET A 1 -24.81 -3.34 -61.52
N VAL A 2 -23.89 -2.36 -61.57
CA VAL A 2 -24.06 -0.93 -61.92
C VAL A 2 -24.87 -0.15 -60.88
N TYR A 3 -24.23 0.79 -60.17
CA TYR A 3 -24.59 2.20 -59.85
C TYR A 3 -23.53 2.72 -58.82
N ARG A 4 -22.42 3.41 -59.17
CA ARG A 4 -22.16 4.87 -59.39
C ARG A 4 -22.93 5.77 -58.39
N TRP A 5 -22.30 6.69 -57.63
CA TRP A 5 -21.85 8.06 -58.00
C TRP A 5 -20.84 8.64 -56.95
N PHE A 6 -19.66 9.15 -57.36
CA PHE A 6 -19.22 10.58 -57.42
C PHE A 6 -18.88 11.25 -56.08
N LEU A 7 -17.59 11.55 -55.85
CA LEU A 7 -17.16 12.76 -55.15
C LEU A 7 -16.19 13.55 -56.06
N GLY A 8 -16.46 14.84 -56.17
CA GLY A 8 -15.80 15.77 -57.08
C GLY A 8 -14.57 16.40 -56.47
N VAL A 9 -13.55 16.55 -57.30
CA VAL A 9 -12.36 17.38 -57.09
C VAL A 9 -12.74 18.86 -57.27
N VAL A 10 -12.43 19.70 -56.28
CA VAL A 10 -12.25 21.15 -56.46
C VAL A 10 -10.83 21.51 -56.00
N LEU A 11 -10.05 22.00 -56.98
CA LEU A 11 -8.72 22.59 -56.82
C LEU A 11 -8.79 23.98 -56.16
N LEU A 12 -7.91 24.22 -55.19
CA LEU A 12 -7.25 25.49 -54.85
C LEU A 12 -6.14 25.14 -53.84
N GLY A 13 -4.88 25.55 -53.92
CA GLY A 13 -4.09 26.22 -54.93
C GLY A 13 -2.63 26.01 -54.51
N VAL A 14 -1.76 25.65 -55.46
CA VAL A 14 -0.34 25.41 -55.21
C VAL A 14 0.37 26.74 -55.00
N VAL A 15 0.79 27.03 -53.77
CA VAL A 15 1.92 27.93 -53.48
C VAL A 15 3.08 27.05 -53.06
N GLY A 16 4.21 27.19 -53.77
CA GLY A 16 5.29 26.23 -53.78
C GLY A 16 6.03 26.10 -52.46
N CYS A 17 6.27 24.86 -52.06
CA CYS A 17 7.24 24.53 -51.03
C CYS A 17 8.61 24.26 -51.68
N SER A 18 9.65 24.90 -51.12
CA SER A 18 11.06 24.60 -51.32
C SER A 18 11.39 23.22 -50.69
N PRO A 19 12.51 22.56 -51.04
CA PRO A 19 12.74 21.19 -50.60
C PRO A 19 13.18 21.14 -49.13
N ALA A 20 12.56 20.21 -48.40
CA ALA A 20 13.01 19.56 -47.17
C ALA A 20 13.66 20.48 -46.12
N THR A 21 12.83 21.05 -45.25
CA THR A 21 13.16 21.07 -43.82
C THR A 21 12.76 19.70 -43.28
N ASN A 22 13.70 18.95 -42.69
CA ASN A 22 13.33 17.94 -41.70
C ASN A 22 12.44 18.66 -40.69
N ILE A 23 11.19 18.21 -40.56
CA ILE A 23 10.45 18.46 -39.34
C ILE A 23 11.19 17.57 -38.34
N VAL A 24 11.97 18.21 -37.48
CA VAL A 24 12.39 17.58 -36.23
C VAL A 24 11.09 17.50 -35.44
N LEU A 25 10.66 16.27 -35.16
CA LEU A 25 9.59 16.04 -34.21
C LEU A 25 10.23 16.25 -32.82
N ASP A 26 9.51 17.00 -32.01
CA ASP A 26 9.88 17.55 -30.69
C ASP A 26 8.51 17.69 -30.02
N PHE A 27 8.02 16.60 -29.42
CA PHE A 27 6.62 16.40 -29.05
C PHE A 27 6.23 17.13 -27.76
N ASP A 28 7.15 17.17 -26.79
CA ASP A 28 7.08 17.91 -25.53
C ASP A 28 7.68 19.34 -25.62
N ASN A 29 8.36 19.66 -26.73
CA ASN A 29 8.76 21.00 -27.12
C ASN A 29 9.93 21.54 -26.25
N ASP A 30 10.80 20.67 -25.72
CA ASP A 30 12.00 21.00 -24.95
C ASP A 30 13.14 21.58 -25.81
N GLY A 31 13.07 21.34 -27.13
CA GLY A 31 14.07 21.77 -28.11
C GLY A 31 15.06 20.67 -28.53
N SER A 32 14.90 19.45 -28.03
CA SER A 32 15.56 18.23 -28.46
C SER A 32 14.72 17.53 -29.53
N ALA A 33 15.33 16.60 -30.26
CA ALA A 33 14.60 15.83 -31.26
C ALA A 33 14.15 14.52 -30.63
N ASP A 34 12.93 14.03 -30.89
CA ASP A 34 12.43 12.75 -30.36
C ASP A 34 13.39 11.55 -30.61
N SER A 35 14.27 11.65 -31.61
CA SER A 35 15.25 10.61 -31.94
C SER A 35 16.54 10.66 -31.12
N GLU A 36 16.77 11.75 -30.40
CA GLU A 36 17.93 12.00 -29.55
C GLU A 36 17.51 12.15 -28.08
N ASP A 37 16.21 12.15 -27.80
CA ASP A 37 15.58 12.32 -26.50
C ASP A 37 15.16 10.96 -25.91
N CYS A 38 15.46 10.75 -24.64
CA CYS A 38 15.19 9.52 -23.92
C CYS A 38 13.77 9.46 -23.33
N ALA A 39 13.08 10.61 -23.22
CA ALA A 39 11.68 10.68 -22.78
C ALA A 39 10.87 11.66 -23.64
N PRO A 40 10.46 11.28 -24.87
CA PRO A 40 9.80 12.17 -25.85
C PRO A 40 8.40 12.72 -25.48
N GLY A 41 7.97 12.57 -24.23
CA GLY A 41 6.73 13.11 -23.70
C GLY A 41 6.94 13.94 -22.43
N ASP A 42 8.18 14.10 -21.97
CA ASP A 42 8.52 14.80 -20.74
C ASP A 42 9.52 15.93 -21.03
N PRO A 43 9.08 17.20 -21.02
CA PRO A 43 9.93 18.34 -21.34
C PRO A 43 11.05 18.61 -20.31
N GLU A 44 11.09 17.88 -19.19
CA GLU A 44 12.14 17.98 -18.16
C GLU A 44 13.29 16.98 -18.37
N ILE A 45 13.09 15.94 -19.17
CA ILE A 45 14.08 14.88 -19.46
C ILE A 45 14.49 14.98 -20.93
N HIS A 46 15.69 15.51 -21.18
CA HIS A 46 16.19 15.70 -22.52
C HIS A 46 17.73 15.90 -22.54
N PRO A 47 18.44 15.70 -23.67
CA PRO A 47 19.92 15.75 -23.75
C PRO A 47 20.65 17.02 -23.31
N SER A 48 19.89 18.08 -22.98
CA SER A 48 20.41 19.36 -22.50
C SER A 48 19.83 19.76 -21.15
N ALA A 49 19.04 18.88 -20.52
CA ALA A 49 18.50 19.07 -19.19
C ALA A 49 19.62 19.17 -18.16
N ASN A 50 19.29 19.78 -17.04
CA ASN A 50 20.17 19.74 -15.88
C ASN A 50 19.85 18.47 -15.11
N ASP A 51 20.88 17.71 -14.79
CA ASP A 51 20.75 16.37 -14.22
C ASP A 51 21.29 16.39 -12.78
N PRO A 52 20.40 16.59 -11.79
CA PRO A 52 20.75 16.61 -10.38
C PRO A 52 21.01 15.19 -9.85
N TYR A 53 22.20 15.00 -9.27
CA TYR A 53 22.59 13.72 -8.66
C TYR A 53 21.61 13.25 -7.56
N GLY A 54 21.19 11.99 -7.64
CA GLY A 54 20.57 11.23 -6.56
C GLY A 54 19.05 11.15 -6.60
N ASP A 55 18.42 11.59 -7.69
CA ASP A 55 16.99 11.38 -7.93
C ASP A 55 16.69 10.15 -8.80
N ARG A 56 17.72 9.38 -9.19
CA ARG A 56 17.65 8.12 -9.97
C ARG A 56 17.07 8.27 -11.37
N ILE A 57 16.90 9.50 -11.85
CA ILE A 57 16.39 9.79 -13.19
C ILE A 57 17.54 10.39 -14.00
N ASP A 58 17.86 9.82 -15.16
CA ASP A 58 18.88 10.39 -16.07
C ASP A 58 18.22 11.47 -16.95
N GLN A 59 18.09 12.70 -16.42
CA GLN A 59 17.39 13.77 -17.17
C GLN A 59 18.16 14.19 -18.40
N ASN A 60 19.48 13.96 -18.48
CA ASN A 60 20.31 14.43 -19.58
C ASN A 60 20.62 13.35 -20.65
N CYS A 61 20.07 12.15 -20.49
CA CYS A 61 20.19 11.03 -21.42
C CYS A 61 21.64 10.63 -21.74
N ASP A 62 22.60 10.83 -20.83
CA ASP A 62 24.01 10.41 -21.01
C ASP A 62 24.34 9.06 -20.34
N GLY A 63 23.35 8.45 -19.68
CA GLY A 63 23.42 7.15 -19.05
C GLY A 63 24.00 7.19 -17.63
N VAL A 64 24.06 8.35 -17.00
CA VAL A 64 24.43 8.50 -15.58
C VAL A 64 23.44 9.41 -14.86
N ASP A 65 23.11 9.09 -13.61
CA ASP A 65 22.42 10.00 -12.68
C ASP A 65 23.46 10.99 -12.14
N GLY A 66 23.39 12.23 -12.59
CA GLY A 66 24.18 13.37 -12.14
C GLY A 66 25.62 13.46 -12.66
N ASN A 67 26.12 14.70 -12.79
CA ASN A 67 27.56 14.98 -12.86
C ASN A 67 28.09 15.29 -11.45
N ALA A 68 28.58 14.28 -10.74
CA ALA A 68 29.30 14.49 -9.47
C ALA A 68 30.55 15.36 -9.71
N VAL A 69 30.68 16.44 -8.94
CA VAL A 69 31.80 17.39 -9.07
C VAL A 69 32.67 17.24 -7.85
N ASP A 70 33.95 16.97 -8.06
CA ASP A 70 35.01 17.05 -7.05
C ASP A 70 35.49 18.52 -6.98
N GLN A 71 34.98 19.27 -6.00
CA GLN A 71 35.20 20.72 -5.91
C GLN A 71 36.53 21.08 -5.23
N ASP A 72 37.02 20.27 -4.30
CA ASP A 72 38.27 20.53 -3.57
C ASP A 72 39.49 19.74 -4.10
N ASN A 73 39.27 18.78 -5.01
CA ASN A 73 40.25 17.97 -5.74
C ASN A 73 40.98 16.93 -4.89
N ASP A 74 40.32 16.34 -3.90
CA ASP A 74 40.86 15.26 -3.07
C ASP A 74 40.70 13.86 -3.70
N GLY A 75 39.87 13.75 -4.74
CA GLY A 75 39.59 12.52 -5.48
C GLY A 75 38.24 11.87 -5.16
N TYR A 76 37.50 12.42 -4.21
CA TYR A 76 36.11 12.14 -3.90
C TYR A 76 35.25 13.28 -4.45
N SER A 77 33.96 13.04 -4.62
CA SER A 77 33.04 14.03 -5.17
C SER A 77 31.91 14.22 -4.17
N ASN A 78 31.13 15.30 -4.31
CA ASN A 78 29.95 15.55 -3.47
C ASN A 78 28.93 14.40 -3.36
N ALA A 79 29.03 13.35 -4.18
CA ALA A 79 28.24 12.13 -4.08
C ALA A 79 28.64 11.22 -2.90
N VAL A 80 29.90 11.25 -2.47
CA VAL A 80 30.46 10.40 -1.40
C VAL A 80 31.20 11.19 -0.34
N ASP A 81 31.53 12.45 -0.63
CA ASP A 81 32.19 13.36 0.28
C ASP A 81 31.16 14.21 1.06
N CYS A 82 31.08 13.98 2.36
CA CYS A 82 30.19 14.70 3.29
C CYS A 82 30.52 16.19 3.43
N ASN A 83 31.67 16.65 2.92
CA ASN A 83 31.98 18.05 2.69
C ASN A 83 32.97 18.27 1.54
N ASP A 84 32.46 18.20 0.30
CA ASP A 84 33.12 18.50 -1.00
C ASP A 84 33.68 19.94 -1.16
N GLN A 85 33.88 20.68 -0.07
CA GLN A 85 34.60 21.96 -0.08
C GLN A 85 35.84 21.92 0.82
N ASP A 86 36.12 20.79 1.46
CA ASP A 86 37.19 20.60 2.43
C ASP A 86 37.91 19.26 2.20
N ASP A 87 39.08 19.33 1.55
CA ASP A 87 39.95 18.20 1.15
C ASP A 87 40.48 17.31 2.29
N SER A 88 40.00 17.54 3.52
CA SER A 88 40.30 16.77 4.72
C SER A 88 39.12 15.96 5.26
N ILE A 89 37.94 16.09 4.65
CA ILE A 89 36.73 15.35 4.97
C ILE A 89 36.38 14.58 3.71
N HIS A 90 36.43 13.24 3.76
CA HIS A 90 36.14 12.34 2.65
C HIS A 90 36.15 10.89 3.14
N PRO A 91 35.53 9.92 2.43
CA PRO A 91 35.42 8.51 2.88
C PRO A 91 36.71 7.83 3.35
N ASP A 92 37.84 8.12 2.71
CA ASP A 92 39.15 7.55 3.08
C ASP A 92 39.91 8.35 4.16
N ALA A 93 39.27 9.38 4.76
CA ALA A 93 39.90 10.17 5.80
C ALA A 93 39.99 9.36 7.10
N THR A 94 40.65 9.91 8.10
CA THR A 94 40.75 9.28 9.43
C THR A 94 40.25 10.27 10.44
N ASP A 95 39.35 9.83 11.33
CA ASP A 95 38.76 10.76 12.28
C ASP A 95 39.75 11.29 13.31
N GLU A 96 39.63 12.59 13.60
CA GLU A 96 40.29 13.26 14.71
C GLU A 96 39.36 13.31 15.93
N PHE A 97 39.40 12.25 16.76
CA PHE A 97 38.57 12.07 17.96
C PHE A 97 38.20 13.36 18.73
N GLY A 98 36.89 13.63 18.78
CA GLY A 98 36.27 14.60 19.70
C GLY A 98 36.43 16.06 19.29
N ASP A 99 36.70 16.32 18.01
CA ASP A 99 36.62 17.65 17.44
C ASP A 99 35.21 18.01 16.92
N GLY A 100 34.29 17.03 16.90
CA GLY A 100 32.89 17.19 16.53
C GLY A 100 32.67 17.28 15.03
N ILE A 101 33.64 16.84 14.23
CA ILE A 101 33.57 16.74 12.77
C ILE A 101 33.78 15.26 12.44
N ASP A 102 32.85 14.68 11.70
CA ASP A 102 33.03 13.36 11.08
C ASP A 102 33.87 13.58 9.81
N GLN A 103 35.10 13.07 9.80
CA GLN A 103 36.01 13.28 8.68
C GLN A 103 35.90 12.19 7.63
N ASN A 104 35.61 10.95 8.02
CA ASN A 104 35.53 9.81 7.10
C ASN A 104 34.10 9.53 6.58
N CYS A 105 33.12 10.35 6.96
CA CYS A 105 31.73 10.27 6.53
C CYS A 105 31.06 8.93 6.89
N ASP A 106 31.45 8.31 8.00
CA ASP A 106 30.83 7.07 8.53
C ASP A 106 29.77 7.33 9.61
N ASP A 107 29.41 8.60 9.82
CA ASP A 107 28.49 9.09 10.84
C ASP A 107 28.98 8.87 12.30
N VAL A 108 30.28 8.59 12.49
CA VAL A 108 30.91 8.38 13.81
C VAL A 108 32.12 9.30 14.01
N ASP A 109 32.08 10.19 15.01
CA ASP A 109 33.26 10.99 15.45
C ASP A 109 34.24 10.13 16.28
N GLY A 110 34.80 9.07 15.66
CA GLY A 110 35.85 8.18 16.19
C GLY A 110 35.54 7.42 17.49
N MET A 111 35.94 6.14 17.58
CA MET A 111 35.75 5.34 18.81
C MET A 111 36.71 5.74 19.95
N ALA A 112 36.17 5.93 21.15
CA ALA A 112 36.93 6.10 22.38
C ALA A 112 37.70 4.80 22.70
N VAL A 113 38.99 4.92 23.00
CA VAL A 113 39.85 3.76 23.30
C VAL A 113 39.63 3.35 24.75
N ASP A 114 39.15 2.13 24.95
CA ASP A 114 39.25 1.38 26.19
C ASP A 114 40.73 0.97 26.38
N GLN A 115 41.41 1.60 27.34
CA GLN A 115 42.88 1.50 27.48
C GLN A 115 43.32 0.36 28.40
N ASP A 116 42.43 -0.17 29.24
CA ASP A 116 42.70 -1.29 30.14
C ASP A 116 41.94 -2.58 29.77
N GLY A 117 40.98 -2.50 28.85
CA GLY A 117 40.31 -3.62 28.20
C GLY A 117 39.08 -4.14 28.93
N ASP A 118 38.44 -3.33 29.79
CA ASP A 118 37.28 -3.75 30.59
C ASP A 118 35.91 -3.59 29.89
N GLY A 119 35.91 -3.06 28.67
CA GLY A 119 34.71 -2.83 27.88
C GLY A 119 34.05 -1.46 28.09
N TYR A 120 34.60 -0.62 28.98
CA TYR A 120 34.20 0.76 29.17
C TYR A 120 35.32 1.67 28.67
N SER A 121 34.94 2.80 28.08
CA SER A 121 35.93 3.75 27.53
C SER A 121 36.14 4.93 28.48
N THR A 122 37.25 5.65 28.30
CA THR A 122 37.54 6.97 28.91
C THR A 122 36.38 7.96 29.04
N ALA A 123 35.32 7.82 28.23
CA ALA A 123 34.14 8.68 28.26
C ALA A 123 33.15 8.36 29.39
N VAL A 124 33.13 7.10 29.86
CA VAL A 124 32.19 6.59 30.88
C VAL A 124 32.92 6.07 32.11
N ASP A 125 34.15 5.60 31.94
CA ASP A 125 35.03 5.14 33.00
C ASP A 125 35.75 6.31 33.70
N CYS A 126 35.69 6.30 35.04
CA CYS A 126 36.31 7.30 35.90
C CYS A 126 37.82 7.06 36.14
N ASP A 127 38.38 5.88 35.83
CA ASP A 127 39.82 5.60 35.73
C ASP A 127 40.16 4.51 34.70
N ASP A 128 40.10 4.87 33.41
CA ASP A 128 40.49 4.09 32.19
C ASP A 128 41.96 3.59 32.13
N GLY A 129 42.66 3.59 33.27
CA GLY A 129 43.92 2.87 33.42
C GLY A 129 43.84 1.69 34.39
N SER A 130 42.64 1.34 34.85
CA SER A 130 42.33 0.36 35.88
C SER A 130 41.07 -0.44 35.52
N PRO A 131 41.20 -1.70 35.06
CA PRO A 131 40.06 -2.51 34.60
C PRO A 131 39.15 -3.01 35.75
N ASP A 132 39.41 -2.53 36.98
CA ASP A 132 38.63 -2.79 38.19
C ASP A 132 37.75 -1.57 38.56
N VAL A 133 37.82 -0.48 37.79
CA VAL A 133 37.08 0.77 38.02
C VAL A 133 36.25 1.04 36.78
N TYR A 134 34.93 0.91 36.86
CA TYR A 134 34.03 1.13 35.73
C TYR A 134 32.57 1.25 36.21
N PRO A 135 31.67 1.84 35.41
CA PRO A 135 30.26 1.96 35.77
C PRO A 135 29.62 0.62 36.17
N SER A 136 29.12 0.52 37.40
CA SER A 136 28.53 -0.70 37.99
C SER A 136 29.52 -1.79 38.42
N ALA A 137 30.80 -1.48 38.60
CA ALA A 137 31.73 -2.36 39.33
C ALA A 137 31.24 -2.60 40.77
N LEU A 138 31.82 -3.60 41.45
CA LEU A 138 31.48 -3.90 42.85
C LEU A 138 32.40 -3.07 43.77
N GLU A 139 31.85 -2.18 44.59
CA GLU A 139 32.64 -1.27 45.45
C GLU A 139 33.47 -2.05 46.49
N ASP A 140 34.80 -1.84 46.49
CA ASP A 140 35.64 -2.26 47.61
C ASP A 140 35.56 -1.20 48.70
N CYS A 141 34.64 -1.41 49.65
CA CYS A 141 34.29 -0.55 50.80
C CYS A 141 35.47 -0.18 51.76
N SER A 142 36.73 -0.36 51.38
CA SER A 142 37.93 -0.05 52.16
C SER A 142 39.11 0.51 51.36
N ASN A 143 39.02 0.69 50.04
CA ASN A 143 40.16 1.08 49.19
C ASN A 143 40.27 2.61 48.98
N GLY A 144 39.19 3.36 49.21
CA GLY A 144 39.10 4.82 49.02
C GLY A 144 39.14 5.29 47.57
N ILE A 145 38.75 4.42 46.65
CA ILE A 145 38.48 4.65 45.22
C ILE A 145 36.95 4.61 45.04
N ASP A 146 36.46 5.23 43.98
CA ASP A 146 35.07 5.17 43.52
C ASP A 146 35.08 4.10 42.43
N ASP A 147 34.86 2.84 42.79
CA ASP A 147 35.10 1.71 41.89
C ASP A 147 33.98 1.61 40.84
N ASP A 148 32.75 1.99 41.18
CA ASP A 148 31.58 1.90 40.30
C ASP A 148 31.18 3.19 39.56
N CYS A 149 31.98 4.25 39.73
CA CYS A 149 31.84 5.57 39.12
C CYS A 149 30.52 6.32 39.44
N ASP A 150 29.86 6.01 40.55
CA ASP A 150 28.61 6.65 40.95
C ASP A 150 28.80 7.98 41.75
N ASN A 151 30.05 8.32 42.08
CA ASN A 151 30.51 9.46 42.89
C ASN A 151 30.34 9.33 44.41
N ASP A 152 30.00 8.16 44.93
CA ASP A 152 30.21 7.81 46.33
C ASP A 152 31.58 7.11 46.48
N VAL A 153 32.15 7.12 47.69
CA VAL A 153 33.52 6.58 47.95
C VAL A 153 33.52 5.93 49.33
N ASP A 154 33.77 4.62 49.38
CA ASP A 154 33.72 3.79 50.59
C ASP A 154 32.41 4.00 51.41
N GLY A 155 32.39 3.57 52.68
CA GLY A 155 31.20 3.44 53.55
C GLY A 155 30.33 4.67 53.89
N ASP A 156 30.27 5.70 53.05
CA ASP A 156 29.05 6.49 52.83
C ASP A 156 28.20 5.93 51.65
N ASP A 157 28.68 4.91 50.92
CA ASP A 157 27.99 4.19 49.84
C ASP A 157 26.84 3.30 50.36
N SER A 158 25.75 3.28 49.58
CA SER A 158 24.52 2.54 49.82
C SER A 158 24.57 1.05 49.43
N ASP A 159 25.60 0.63 48.69
CA ASP A 159 25.81 -0.75 48.23
C ASP A 159 26.57 -1.65 49.25
N CYS A 160 27.28 -1.05 50.21
CA CYS A 160 27.95 -1.72 51.32
C CYS A 160 26.94 -2.28 52.35
N GLU A 161 26.30 -3.44 52.11
CA GLU A 161 25.41 -4.07 53.08
C GLU A 161 26.14 -4.69 54.30
N VAL A 162 25.90 -4.10 55.47
CA VAL A 162 26.39 -4.56 56.78
C VAL A 162 25.37 -5.53 57.42
N GLY A 163 25.69 -6.83 57.43
CA GLY A 163 24.89 -7.86 58.12
C GLY A 163 25.25 -8.05 59.60
N ASP A 164 24.53 -7.35 60.49
CA ASP A 164 24.63 -7.42 61.97
C ASP A 164 23.90 -8.64 62.61
N ASP A 165 24.63 -9.38 63.46
CA ASP A 165 24.34 -9.97 64.80
C ASP A 165 22.95 -10.53 65.28
N ASP A 166 23.07 -11.69 65.97
CA ASP A 166 22.34 -12.21 67.17
C ASP A 166 21.25 -13.31 67.00
N ASP A 167 21.56 -14.56 67.39
CA ASP A 167 20.78 -15.28 68.43
C ASP A 167 21.33 -16.68 68.80
N SER A 168 21.82 -16.77 70.04
CA SER A 168 21.73 -17.90 71.00
C SER A 168 22.14 -19.34 70.62
N ALA A 169 23.24 -19.78 71.25
CA ALA A 169 23.55 -21.19 71.53
C ALA A 169 22.62 -21.81 72.60
N ASP A 170 22.05 -22.98 72.32
CA ASP A 170 22.08 -24.19 73.19
C ASP A 170 21.28 -25.37 72.60
N ASP A 171 21.89 -26.56 72.72
CA ASP A 171 21.35 -27.94 72.69
C ASP A 171 21.12 -28.70 71.35
N ASP A 172 22.18 -29.42 70.99
CA ASP A 172 22.27 -30.89 70.82
C ASP A 172 21.47 -31.66 69.73
N ASP A 173 22.26 -32.44 68.98
CA ASP A 173 22.00 -33.81 68.45
C ASP A 173 21.58 -33.91 66.96
N ASP A 174 22.57 -33.99 66.05
CA ASP A 174 22.76 -35.21 65.25
C ASP A 174 24.19 -35.28 64.68
N SER A 175 24.67 -36.49 64.51
CA SER A 175 25.99 -36.85 64.05
C SER A 175 26.19 -36.58 62.56
N ASP A 176 27.20 -35.76 62.23
CA ASP A 176 28.10 -36.14 61.15
C ASP A 176 29.53 -35.68 61.44
N VAL A 177 30.49 -36.49 61.01
CA VAL A 177 31.90 -36.26 61.26
C VAL A 177 32.39 -35.30 60.19
N GLU A 178 32.27 -33.99 60.44
CA GLU A 178 33.04 -33.01 59.69
C GLU A 178 34.53 -33.28 59.93
N LEU A 179 35.24 -33.54 58.84
CA LEU A 179 36.70 -33.59 58.86
C LEU A 179 37.18 -32.18 59.25
N PRO A 180 38.05 -32.02 60.27
CA PRO A 180 38.48 -30.69 60.65
C PRO A 180 39.30 -30.03 59.53
N GLY A 181 38.73 -29.02 58.88
CA GLY A 181 39.35 -28.24 57.80
C GLY A 181 38.88 -28.58 56.38
N ASP A 182 37.60 -28.96 56.24
CA ASP A 182 36.83 -29.20 55.00
C ASP A 182 35.55 -28.35 55.18
N ALA A 183 35.56 -27.08 54.72
CA ALA A 183 34.53 -26.12 55.12
C ALA A 183 33.30 -26.09 54.19
N ASP A 184 33.41 -26.62 52.97
CA ASP A 184 32.30 -26.77 52.03
C ASP A 184 31.73 -28.20 51.94
N GLY A 185 32.42 -29.20 52.53
CA GLY A 185 31.93 -30.56 52.71
C GLY A 185 32.13 -31.48 51.52
N ASP A 186 33.04 -31.16 50.61
CA ASP A 186 33.33 -31.95 49.41
C ASP A 186 34.26 -33.16 49.66
N GLY A 187 34.88 -33.21 50.84
CA GLY A 187 35.77 -34.28 51.29
C GLY A 187 37.26 -34.04 51.09
N TYR A 188 37.66 -32.87 50.59
CA TYR A 188 39.04 -32.37 50.56
C TYR A 188 39.27 -31.40 51.72
N VAL A 189 40.52 -31.00 51.97
CA VAL A 189 40.86 -30.13 53.11
C VAL A 189 41.80 -29.02 52.63
N GLU A 190 41.78 -27.86 53.29
CA GLU A 190 42.53 -26.60 53.00
C GLU A 190 43.97 -26.72 52.42
N ASN A 191 44.69 -27.84 52.57
CA ASN A 191 46.03 -28.02 51.98
C ASN A 191 46.06 -28.76 50.64
N ASP A 192 44.98 -29.46 50.30
CA ASP A 192 44.79 -30.17 49.05
C ASP A 192 43.69 -29.50 48.21
N ASP A 193 42.80 -28.72 48.82
CA ASP A 193 41.73 -27.93 48.20
C ASP A 193 42.16 -26.47 47.96
N CYS A 194 42.02 -25.99 46.72
CA CYS A 194 42.40 -24.63 46.34
C CYS A 194 41.31 -23.57 46.62
N ASN A 195 40.07 -23.98 46.90
CA ASN A 195 38.99 -23.12 47.40
C ASN A 195 38.07 -23.88 48.37
N ASP A 196 38.50 -23.98 49.64
CA ASP A 196 37.81 -24.66 50.77
C ASP A 196 36.44 -24.04 51.15
N SER A 197 35.92 -23.11 50.35
CA SER A 197 34.59 -22.52 50.50
C SER A 197 33.63 -22.85 49.34
N ASP A 198 34.12 -23.57 48.32
CA ASP A 198 33.37 -23.96 47.14
C ASP A 198 33.60 -25.43 46.79
N ALA A 199 32.61 -26.27 47.11
CA ALA A 199 32.63 -27.71 46.87
C ALA A 199 32.76 -28.11 45.39
N ALA A 200 32.68 -27.18 44.44
CA ALA A 200 32.93 -27.40 43.02
C ALA A 200 34.42 -27.31 42.63
N VAL A 201 35.28 -26.78 43.51
CA VAL A 201 36.69 -26.51 43.24
C VAL A 201 37.56 -27.40 44.13
N ASN A 202 38.03 -28.52 43.61
CA ASN A 202 38.84 -29.48 44.35
C ASN A 202 39.61 -30.45 43.43
N PRO A 203 40.63 -31.17 43.94
CA PRO A 203 41.44 -32.13 43.17
C PRO A 203 40.72 -33.27 42.43
N GLY A 204 39.42 -33.44 42.64
CA GLY A 204 38.59 -34.43 41.95
C GLY A 204 37.47 -33.84 41.11
N ALA A 205 37.38 -32.51 41.01
CA ALA A 205 36.46 -31.82 40.13
C ALA A 205 36.85 -32.04 38.66
N THR A 206 35.96 -31.67 37.76
CA THR A 206 36.24 -31.63 36.32
C THR A 206 36.44 -30.17 35.96
N GLU A 207 37.56 -29.88 35.32
CA GLU A 207 37.84 -28.54 34.81
C GLU A 207 36.76 -28.08 33.83
N VAL A 208 36.32 -26.83 33.97
CA VAL A 208 35.37 -26.16 33.07
C VAL A 208 35.95 -24.81 32.65
N CYS A 209 35.57 -24.28 31.49
CA CYS A 209 36.09 -22.98 31.03
C CYS A 209 35.42 -21.81 31.79
N ASP A 210 35.86 -21.51 33.01
CA ASP A 210 35.30 -20.46 33.88
C ASP A 210 36.36 -19.56 34.54
N LEU A 211 37.61 -19.65 34.08
CA LEU A 211 38.78 -18.93 34.62
C LEU A 211 39.16 -19.34 36.05
N ILE A 212 38.61 -20.45 36.56
CA ILE A 212 38.92 -21.03 37.87
C ILE A 212 39.64 -22.37 37.64
N ASP A 213 40.70 -22.61 38.41
CA ASP A 213 41.36 -23.94 38.49
C ASP A 213 40.44 -24.88 39.29
N ASN A 214 39.41 -25.45 38.65
CA ASN A 214 38.40 -26.23 39.35
C ASN A 214 39.01 -27.53 39.91
N ASP A 215 39.99 -28.13 39.23
CA ASP A 215 40.61 -29.39 39.64
C ASP A 215 41.92 -29.25 40.43
N CYS A 216 42.27 -28.01 40.81
CA CYS A 216 43.39 -27.64 41.66
C CYS A 216 44.76 -28.19 41.19
N ASP A 217 44.96 -28.38 39.88
CA ASP A 217 46.19 -28.93 39.32
C ASP A 217 47.24 -27.87 38.95
N THR A 218 46.90 -26.59 39.15
CA THR A 218 47.65 -25.36 38.84
C THR A 218 47.59 -24.86 37.40
N LEU A 219 46.84 -25.54 36.54
CA LEU A 219 46.44 -25.06 35.23
C LEU A 219 45.02 -24.52 35.36
N VAL A 220 44.77 -23.34 34.79
CA VAL A 220 43.43 -22.76 34.70
C VAL A 220 42.99 -22.97 33.26
N ASP A 221 41.80 -23.53 33.05
CA ASP A 221 41.14 -23.65 31.75
C ASP A 221 42.01 -24.32 30.67
N GLU A 222 42.46 -25.55 30.91
CA GLU A 222 43.27 -26.30 29.94
C GLU A 222 42.47 -26.73 28.69
N ASP A 223 43.19 -27.05 27.59
CA ASP A 223 42.60 -27.29 26.27
C ASP A 223 41.55 -28.44 26.24
N ASP A 224 41.55 -29.35 27.24
CA ASP A 224 40.57 -30.44 27.39
C ASP A 224 39.54 -30.24 28.51
N ALA A 225 39.42 -29.01 29.04
CA ALA A 225 38.37 -28.64 29.97
C ALA A 225 36.97 -28.90 29.39
N GLN A 226 36.04 -29.28 30.25
CA GLN A 226 34.68 -29.60 29.88
C GLN A 226 33.95 -28.36 29.38
N GLY A 227 33.49 -28.42 28.14
CA GLY A 227 32.80 -27.30 27.50
C GLY A 227 33.71 -26.40 26.66
N ALA A 228 35.00 -26.73 26.51
CA ALA A 228 35.89 -26.00 25.63
C ALA A 228 35.33 -25.91 24.19
N PRO A 229 35.16 -24.67 23.64
CA PRO A 229 34.71 -24.48 22.28
C PRO A 229 35.72 -25.02 21.27
N THR A 230 35.21 -25.32 20.07
CA THR A 230 36.05 -25.67 18.93
C THR A 230 36.27 -24.41 18.10
N TRP A 231 37.51 -24.17 17.73
CA TRP A 231 37.98 -23.04 16.94
C TRP A 231 38.54 -23.55 15.61
N TYR A 232 38.41 -22.78 14.54
CA TYR A 232 38.75 -23.18 13.17
C TYR A 232 39.83 -22.25 12.63
N MET A 233 40.88 -22.77 11.97
CA MET A 233 41.93 -21.89 11.44
C MET A 233 41.31 -20.92 10.43
N ASP A 234 41.61 -19.64 10.60
CA ASP A 234 41.13 -18.52 9.79
C ASP A 234 42.35 -17.70 9.37
N ASN A 235 42.73 -17.84 8.10
CA ASN A 235 43.97 -17.33 7.55
C ASN A 235 43.77 -16.05 6.70
N ASP A 236 42.56 -15.73 6.27
CA ASP A 236 42.23 -14.48 5.57
C ASP A 236 41.55 -13.44 6.47
N GLY A 237 41.01 -13.86 7.61
CA GLY A 237 40.50 -13.00 8.68
C GLY A 237 39.04 -12.59 8.51
N ASP A 238 38.23 -13.37 7.81
CA ASP A 238 36.80 -13.08 7.59
C ASP A 238 35.88 -13.54 8.74
N GLY A 239 36.43 -14.29 9.71
CA GLY A 239 35.67 -14.80 10.86
C GLY A 239 35.04 -16.17 10.65
N TYR A 240 35.28 -16.83 9.52
CA TYR A 240 34.99 -18.24 9.29
C TYR A 240 36.30 -19.01 9.08
N GLY A 241 36.35 -20.27 9.51
CA GLY A 241 37.55 -21.07 9.36
C GLY A 241 37.30 -22.48 8.81
N LEU A 242 38.39 -23.12 8.38
CA LEU A 242 38.34 -24.46 7.82
C LEU A 242 38.01 -25.52 8.88
N GLU A 243 36.92 -26.27 8.68
CA GLU A 243 36.57 -27.44 9.50
C GLU A 243 37.71 -28.47 9.60
N SER A 244 38.51 -28.58 8.53
CA SER A 244 39.60 -29.55 8.46
C SER A 244 40.80 -29.19 9.35
N GLU A 245 40.85 -27.94 9.85
CA GLU A 245 41.94 -27.39 10.68
C GLU A 245 41.44 -26.94 12.06
N ALA A 246 40.46 -27.64 12.63
CA ALA A 246 39.89 -27.34 13.95
C ALA A 246 40.83 -27.64 15.15
N SER A 247 40.72 -26.83 16.20
CA SER A 247 41.38 -26.96 17.50
C SER A 247 40.40 -26.73 18.64
N VAL A 248 40.53 -27.45 19.76
CA VAL A 248 39.69 -27.25 20.96
C VAL A 248 40.50 -26.47 21.99
N ALA A 249 39.94 -25.40 22.54
CA ALA A 249 40.56 -24.57 23.58
C ALA A 249 39.51 -23.70 24.27
N CYS A 250 39.70 -23.34 25.55
CA CYS A 250 38.78 -22.44 26.26
C CYS A 250 38.79 -21.01 25.71
N ASN A 251 39.94 -20.54 25.21
CA ASN A 251 40.11 -19.22 24.64
C ASN A 251 40.49 -19.32 23.16
N GLN A 252 40.05 -18.35 22.35
CA GLN A 252 40.34 -18.26 20.92
C GLN A 252 41.86 -18.31 20.65
N PRO A 253 42.38 -19.37 20.00
CA PRO A 253 43.75 -19.37 19.56
C PRO A 253 43.96 -18.28 18.50
N HIS A 254 45.11 -17.62 18.53
CA HIS A 254 45.41 -16.57 17.54
C HIS A 254 45.41 -17.13 16.10
N GLY A 255 44.60 -16.53 15.22
CA GLY A 255 44.43 -16.95 13.82
C GLY A 255 43.43 -18.10 13.66
N TYR A 256 42.45 -18.19 14.55
CA TYR A 256 41.34 -19.11 14.47
C TYR A 256 40.03 -18.35 14.69
N ALA A 257 38.95 -18.74 14.02
CA ALA A 257 37.59 -18.25 14.17
C ALA A 257 36.70 -19.21 14.99
N ASP A 258 35.57 -18.72 15.48
CA ASP A 258 34.52 -19.49 16.16
C ASP A 258 33.52 -20.13 15.20
N TYR A 259 33.34 -19.56 14.01
CA TYR A 259 32.51 -20.12 12.95
C TYR A 259 33.32 -21.00 11.99
N SER A 260 32.68 -22.05 11.48
CA SER A 260 33.22 -22.96 10.48
C SER A 260 32.43 -22.91 9.19
N GLY A 261 33.02 -23.38 8.10
CA GLY A 261 32.31 -23.58 6.82
C GLY A 261 32.89 -22.81 5.66
N ASP A 262 33.97 -22.06 5.90
CA ASP A 262 34.78 -21.44 4.86
C ASP A 262 35.29 -22.50 3.85
N CYS A 263 35.09 -22.20 2.57
CA CYS A 263 35.45 -23.05 1.45
C CYS A 263 36.76 -22.63 0.75
N ASP A 264 37.28 -21.43 1.00
CA ASP A 264 38.62 -20.95 0.61
C ASP A 264 39.23 -19.94 1.61
N ASP A 265 39.83 -20.45 2.68
CA ASP A 265 40.65 -19.80 3.76
C ASP A 265 41.86 -18.95 3.32
N SER A 266 41.89 -18.58 2.05
CA SER A 266 42.85 -17.64 1.50
C SER A 266 42.20 -16.43 0.84
N ASP A 267 40.87 -16.38 0.79
CA ASP A 267 40.07 -15.35 0.15
C ASP A 267 38.84 -15.01 1.01
N PRO A 268 38.79 -13.83 1.66
CA PRO A 268 37.78 -13.46 2.66
C PRO A 268 36.38 -13.21 2.07
N THR A 269 36.15 -13.57 0.80
CA THR A 269 34.86 -13.52 0.12
C THR A 269 34.21 -14.89 -0.04
N TRP A 270 34.82 -15.95 0.50
CA TRP A 270 34.40 -17.34 0.33
C TRP A 270 34.00 -17.97 1.66
N HIS A 271 32.85 -17.59 2.18
CA HIS A 271 32.39 -18.02 3.49
C HIS A 271 30.86 -18.14 3.56
N PRO A 272 30.32 -18.92 4.51
CA PRO A 272 28.88 -18.94 4.79
C PRO A 272 28.26 -17.55 4.91
N GLY A 273 27.21 -17.31 4.11
CA GLY A 273 26.50 -16.04 4.05
C GLY A 273 27.19 -14.92 3.24
N ALA A 274 28.28 -15.21 2.53
CA ALA A 274 28.81 -14.28 1.53
C ALA A 274 27.75 -13.98 0.45
N GLN A 275 27.81 -12.77 -0.12
CA GLN A 275 26.88 -12.37 -1.19
C GLN A 275 27.34 -12.96 -2.53
N GLU A 276 26.38 -13.39 -3.36
CA GLU A 276 26.60 -13.82 -4.75
C GLU A 276 26.10 -12.74 -5.74
N PRO A 277 26.78 -11.59 -5.84
CA PRO A 277 26.26 -10.43 -6.58
C PRO A 277 26.26 -10.60 -8.10
N ASP A 278 26.96 -11.62 -8.64
CA ASP A 278 26.97 -11.94 -10.06
C ASP A 278 26.31 -13.30 -10.29
N CYS A 279 25.00 -13.28 -10.52
CA CYS A 279 24.18 -14.45 -10.82
C CYS A 279 24.55 -15.15 -12.15
N THR A 280 25.62 -14.72 -12.85
CA THR A 280 26.19 -15.43 -13.99
C THR A 280 27.50 -16.16 -13.67
N ASP A 281 28.01 -16.00 -12.44
CA ASP A 281 29.24 -16.63 -11.97
C ASP A 281 28.95 -18.03 -11.39
N PRO A 282 29.56 -19.10 -11.92
CA PRO A 282 29.37 -20.46 -11.42
C PRO A 282 30.13 -20.79 -10.14
N ASN A 283 30.60 -19.78 -9.41
CA ASN A 283 31.35 -19.94 -8.17
C ASN A 283 30.41 -19.78 -6.98
N ASP A 284 30.44 -20.77 -6.09
CA ASP A 284 29.71 -20.82 -4.82
C ASP A 284 30.51 -20.05 -3.76
N TYR A 285 30.20 -18.76 -3.59
CA TYR A 285 30.91 -17.89 -2.65
C TYR A 285 30.41 -18.05 -1.22
N ASN A 286 29.14 -18.42 -1.06
CA ASN A 286 28.50 -18.55 0.24
C ASN A 286 28.67 -19.96 0.85
N CYS A 287 29.38 -20.86 0.17
CA CYS A 287 29.73 -22.21 0.58
C CYS A 287 28.50 -23.10 0.94
N ASP A 288 27.32 -22.82 0.39
CA ASP A 288 26.08 -23.56 0.71
C ASP A 288 25.86 -24.79 -0.20
N GLY A 289 26.67 -24.94 -1.26
CA GLY A 289 26.61 -26.05 -2.20
C GLY A 289 25.65 -25.85 -3.38
N SER A 290 24.93 -24.72 -3.39
CA SER A 290 24.24 -24.14 -4.54
C SER A 290 25.19 -23.17 -5.25
N VAL A 291 24.75 -22.72 -6.41
CA VAL A 291 25.42 -21.70 -7.20
C VAL A 291 24.30 -20.82 -7.69
N GLY A 292 24.29 -19.54 -7.31
CA GLY A 292 23.19 -18.61 -7.59
C GLY A 292 22.91 -18.29 -9.06
N TYR A 293 23.35 -19.12 -10.01
CA TYR A 293 23.01 -19.00 -11.43
C TYR A 293 21.93 -19.98 -11.89
N LEU A 294 21.54 -20.95 -11.05
CA LEU A 294 20.47 -21.87 -11.37
C LEU A 294 19.13 -21.21 -11.04
N ASP A 295 18.22 -21.31 -12.00
CA ASP A 295 16.83 -20.88 -11.96
C ASP A 295 16.02 -22.18 -12.01
N SER A 296 15.59 -22.68 -10.85
CA SER A 296 15.07 -24.05 -10.74
C SER A 296 13.57 -24.17 -11.00
N ASP A 297 12.83 -23.07 -10.91
CA ASP A 297 11.39 -22.98 -11.19
C ASP A 297 11.05 -22.23 -12.50
N ASN A 298 12.07 -21.67 -13.16
CA ASN A 298 12.00 -21.05 -14.49
C ASN A 298 11.21 -19.74 -14.57
N ASP A 299 11.22 -18.95 -13.49
CA ASP A 299 10.61 -17.63 -13.42
C ASP A 299 11.50 -16.50 -13.99
N GLY A 300 12.78 -16.79 -14.23
CA GLY A 300 13.76 -15.88 -14.79
C GLY A 300 14.64 -15.14 -13.76
N PHE A 301 14.42 -15.40 -12.48
CA PHE A 301 15.34 -15.11 -11.38
C PHE A 301 16.14 -16.37 -11.07
N ALA A 302 17.32 -16.18 -10.51
CA ALA A 302 18.16 -17.30 -10.12
C ALA A 302 18.24 -17.30 -8.59
N ALA A 303 18.55 -18.44 -8.00
CA ALA A 303 18.64 -18.63 -6.54
C ALA A 303 19.45 -17.59 -5.76
N CYS A 304 20.33 -16.80 -6.40
CA CYS A 304 21.03 -15.65 -5.78
C CYS A 304 20.10 -14.48 -5.43
N ALA A 305 19.02 -14.30 -6.17
CA ALA A 305 18.10 -13.17 -6.14
C ALA A 305 16.70 -13.61 -5.72
N ASP A 306 16.38 -14.87 -5.96
CA ASP A 306 15.14 -15.52 -5.58
C ASP A 306 15.27 -16.14 -4.18
N CYS A 307 14.38 -15.78 -3.26
CA CYS A 307 14.35 -16.26 -1.89
C CYS A 307 13.67 -17.64 -1.72
N ASP A 308 12.93 -18.13 -2.73
CA ASP A 308 12.47 -19.52 -2.89
C ASP A 308 12.50 -19.96 -4.36
N ASP A 309 13.70 -20.26 -4.88
CA ASP A 309 14.01 -20.76 -6.24
C ASP A 309 13.29 -22.07 -6.64
N SER A 310 12.37 -22.57 -5.81
CA SER A 310 11.50 -23.71 -6.11
C SER A 310 10.05 -23.32 -6.37
N ASN A 311 9.74 -22.02 -6.31
CA ASN A 311 8.40 -21.47 -6.40
C ASN A 311 8.37 -20.19 -7.25
N VAL A 312 7.89 -20.33 -8.49
CA VAL A 312 7.74 -19.30 -9.52
C VAL A 312 7.01 -18.01 -9.08
N PHE A 313 6.32 -18.03 -7.94
CA PHE A 313 5.56 -16.91 -7.40
C PHE A 313 6.29 -16.12 -6.31
N ILE A 314 7.48 -16.56 -5.87
CA ILE A 314 8.29 -15.88 -4.85
C ILE A 314 9.56 -15.41 -5.56
N ASN A 315 9.71 -14.11 -5.81
CA ASN A 315 10.87 -13.54 -6.49
C ASN A 315 10.91 -12.01 -6.38
N PRO A 316 12.04 -11.34 -6.71
CA PRO A 316 12.23 -9.88 -6.59
C PRO A 316 11.24 -8.94 -7.27
N ILE A 317 10.33 -9.46 -8.10
CA ILE A 317 9.29 -8.65 -8.77
C ILE A 317 7.89 -9.16 -8.49
N ALA A 318 7.75 -10.17 -7.63
CA ALA A 318 6.47 -10.67 -7.18
C ALA A 318 5.75 -9.56 -6.41
N VAL A 319 4.43 -9.66 -6.38
CA VAL A 319 3.59 -8.77 -5.58
C VAL A 319 3.41 -9.42 -4.23
N GLU A 320 3.67 -8.68 -3.16
CA GLU A 320 3.46 -9.12 -1.78
C GLU A 320 2.00 -9.50 -1.54
N VAL A 321 1.77 -10.65 -0.91
CA VAL A 321 0.43 -11.16 -0.58
C VAL A 321 0.40 -11.46 0.92
N CYS A 322 -0.71 -11.12 1.60
CA CYS A 322 -0.91 -11.42 3.02
C CYS A 322 -0.93 -12.94 3.33
N ASN A 323 0.21 -13.60 3.32
CA ASN A 323 0.39 -15.05 3.43
C ASN A 323 1.52 -15.44 4.42
N SER A 324 2.20 -14.45 5.01
CA SER A 324 3.35 -14.59 5.91
C SER A 324 4.62 -15.19 5.30
N ILE A 325 4.80 -14.95 4.01
CA ILE A 325 5.99 -15.19 3.21
C ILE A 325 6.47 -13.81 2.71
N ASP A 326 7.77 -13.71 2.44
CA ASP A 326 8.39 -12.58 1.73
C ASP A 326 8.33 -12.97 0.25
N ASP A 327 7.23 -12.62 -0.41
CA ASP A 327 6.96 -12.98 -1.81
C ASP A 327 7.88 -12.18 -2.74
N ASP A 328 8.15 -10.91 -2.44
CA ASP A 328 8.96 -10.02 -3.30
C ASP A 328 10.46 -9.99 -2.97
N CYS A 329 10.89 -10.80 -1.99
CA CYS A 329 12.27 -10.97 -1.57
C CYS A 329 12.98 -9.67 -1.17
N ASP A 330 12.26 -8.64 -0.70
CA ASP A 330 12.85 -7.38 -0.24
C ASP A 330 13.35 -7.43 1.23
N GLY A 331 13.05 -8.53 1.93
CA GLY A 331 13.41 -8.78 3.32
C GLY A 331 12.34 -8.35 4.34
N GLN A 332 11.20 -7.88 3.88
CA GLN A 332 9.99 -7.62 4.65
C GLN A 332 8.98 -8.75 4.41
N ILE A 333 8.01 -8.90 5.30
CA ILE A 333 6.98 -9.94 5.19
C ILE A 333 5.65 -9.24 5.40
N ASP A 334 4.72 -9.37 4.46
CA ASP A 334 3.37 -8.82 4.56
C ASP A 334 3.39 -7.30 4.87
N GLU A 335 4.24 -6.52 4.20
CA GLU A 335 4.42 -5.09 4.45
C GLU A 335 3.30 -4.20 3.86
N PRO A 336 3.23 -2.90 4.24
CA PRO A 336 2.15 -2.03 3.81
C PRO A 336 2.07 -1.89 2.29
N GLY A 337 0.97 -2.37 1.70
CA GLY A 337 0.77 -2.47 0.26
C GLY A 337 0.56 -3.90 -0.25
N ALA A 338 0.72 -4.90 0.62
CA ALA A 338 0.45 -6.29 0.27
C ALA A 338 -1.00 -6.53 -0.17
N VAL A 339 -1.19 -7.43 -1.12
CA VAL A 339 -2.51 -7.85 -1.61
C VAL A 339 -3.23 -8.64 -0.54
N GLY A 340 -4.50 -8.29 -0.31
CA GLY A 340 -5.35 -8.92 0.70
C GLY A 340 -5.29 -8.26 2.09
N GLU A 341 -4.72 -7.07 2.21
CA GLU A 341 -4.81 -6.30 3.46
C GLU A 341 -6.28 -6.04 3.83
N SER A 342 -6.56 -6.10 5.14
CA SER A 342 -7.89 -5.78 5.66
C SER A 342 -7.90 -4.42 6.33
N ALA A 343 -9.02 -3.71 6.24
CA ALA A 343 -9.26 -2.52 7.04
C ALA A 343 -9.49 -2.90 8.51
N TRP A 344 -8.74 -2.26 9.40
CA TRP A 344 -8.90 -2.36 10.85
C TRP A 344 -9.27 -0.99 11.41
N TYR A 345 -10.17 -0.95 12.38
CA TYR A 345 -10.72 0.29 12.96
C TYR A 345 -10.29 0.42 14.42
N LEU A 346 -9.87 1.61 14.83
CA LEU A 346 -9.39 1.85 16.20
C LEU A 346 -10.53 1.56 17.20
N ASP A 347 -10.21 0.79 18.26
CA ASP A 347 -11.04 0.51 19.44
C ASP A 347 -10.35 1.18 20.65
N ALA A 348 -10.58 2.48 20.81
CA ALA A 348 -9.87 3.31 21.78
C ALA A 348 -10.38 3.12 23.22
N ASP A 349 -11.61 2.63 23.42
CA ASP A 349 -12.19 2.38 24.73
C ASP A 349 -12.24 0.89 25.15
N GLY A 350 -11.95 -0.03 24.23
CA GLY A 350 -11.78 -1.46 24.47
C GLY A 350 -13.09 -2.24 24.53
N ASP A 351 -14.16 -1.77 23.89
CA ASP A 351 -15.47 -2.41 23.87
C ASP A 351 -15.67 -3.41 22.71
N SER A 352 -14.64 -3.55 21.86
CA SER A 352 -14.60 -4.40 20.67
C SER A 352 -15.45 -3.92 19.50
N TRP A 353 -15.78 -2.64 19.45
CA TRP A 353 -16.31 -1.93 18.29
C TRP A 353 -15.33 -0.84 17.88
N GLY A 354 -15.01 -0.76 16.59
CA GLY A 354 -14.11 0.27 16.07
C GLY A 354 -14.86 1.36 15.32
N ARG A 355 -14.21 2.51 15.12
CA ARG A 355 -14.78 3.65 14.41
C ARG A 355 -14.35 3.74 12.94
N ALA A 356 -15.32 3.83 12.03
CA ALA A 356 -15.07 3.95 10.58
C ALA A 356 -14.03 5.02 10.18
N ASN A 357 -14.05 6.17 10.87
CA ASN A 357 -13.26 7.34 10.48
C ASN A 357 -11.77 7.23 10.88
N TRP A 358 -11.41 6.24 11.70
CA TRP A 358 -10.06 6.01 12.21
C TRP A 358 -9.65 4.56 11.93
N SER A 359 -9.37 4.30 10.65
CA SER A 359 -8.92 3.01 10.15
C SER A 359 -7.42 2.98 9.88
N SER A 360 -6.88 1.77 9.79
CA SER A 360 -5.55 1.42 9.30
C SER A 360 -5.66 0.14 8.49
N THR A 361 -4.98 0.06 7.36
CA THR A 361 -4.93 -1.14 6.51
C THR A 361 -3.70 -1.97 6.89
N SER A 362 -3.87 -3.29 7.03
CA SER A 362 -2.77 -4.25 7.31
C SER A 362 -3.27 -5.70 7.20
N CYS A 363 -2.37 -6.64 6.88
CA CYS A 363 -2.65 -8.08 6.87
C CYS A 363 -3.06 -8.64 8.25
N VAL A 364 -2.60 -8.01 9.34
CA VAL A 364 -2.92 -8.42 10.72
C VAL A 364 -3.41 -7.25 11.55
N ALA A 365 -4.35 -7.53 12.46
CA ALA A 365 -4.92 -6.53 13.35
C ALA A 365 -3.84 -5.73 14.11
N PRO A 366 -3.69 -4.42 13.85
CA PRO A 366 -2.80 -3.59 14.64
C PRO A 366 -3.25 -3.54 16.10
N ALA A 367 -2.31 -3.36 17.01
CA ALA A 367 -2.61 -3.33 18.43
C ALA A 367 -3.60 -2.19 18.77
N GLY A 368 -4.78 -2.54 19.28
CA GLY A 368 -5.84 -1.58 19.61
C GLY A 368 -6.85 -1.33 18.48
N PHE A 369 -6.81 -2.13 17.41
CA PHE A 369 -7.79 -2.07 16.32
C PHE A 369 -8.61 -3.37 16.23
N VAL A 370 -9.80 -3.27 15.62
CA VAL A 370 -10.78 -4.36 15.43
C VAL A 370 -11.38 -4.31 14.02
N ALA A 371 -11.96 -5.42 13.56
CA ALA A 371 -12.45 -5.54 12.18
C ALA A 371 -13.83 -4.89 11.92
N ASN A 372 -14.53 -4.39 12.94
CA ASN A 372 -15.84 -3.76 12.80
C ASN A 372 -15.73 -2.22 12.90
N GLN A 373 -16.58 -1.52 12.15
CA GLN A 373 -16.53 -0.06 12.00
C GLN A 373 -17.72 0.69 12.62
N ASP A 374 -18.58 -0.04 13.32
CA ASP A 374 -19.94 0.41 13.68
C ASP A 374 -20.02 1.21 14.99
N ASP A 375 -18.88 1.61 15.58
CA ASP A 375 -18.88 2.41 16.80
C ASP A 375 -19.23 3.89 16.51
N CYS A 376 -20.26 4.41 17.18
CA CYS A 376 -20.65 5.81 17.05
C CYS A 376 -19.95 6.73 18.08
N ASP A 377 -19.34 6.22 19.15
CA ASP A 377 -18.51 6.98 20.10
C ASP A 377 -17.40 6.13 20.75
N ASP A 378 -16.28 5.95 20.02
CA ASP A 378 -15.04 5.23 20.39
C ASP A 378 -14.30 5.74 21.66
N LEU A 379 -14.88 6.70 22.39
CA LEU A 379 -14.40 7.14 23.71
C LEU A 379 -15.34 6.73 24.85
N ASP A 380 -16.46 6.07 24.57
CA ASP A 380 -17.47 5.62 25.51
C ASP A 380 -17.95 4.18 25.25
N PHE A 381 -17.38 3.25 26.02
CA PHE A 381 -17.69 1.80 26.07
C PHE A 381 -19.20 1.45 26.17
N SER A 382 -20.06 2.42 26.51
CA SER A 382 -21.51 2.24 26.61
C SER A 382 -22.32 2.67 25.39
N THR A 383 -21.68 3.16 24.33
CA THR A 383 -22.31 3.71 23.13
C THR A 383 -21.84 2.94 21.88
N ASN A 384 -22.45 1.79 21.64
CA ASN A 384 -22.09 0.88 20.54
C ASN A 384 -23.31 0.06 20.09
N PRO A 385 -23.30 -0.59 18.91
CA PRO A 385 -24.44 -1.36 18.38
C PRO A 385 -24.98 -2.47 19.29
N GLY A 386 -24.16 -2.95 20.24
CA GLY A 386 -24.56 -3.93 21.25
C GLY A 386 -25.25 -3.34 22.48
N ALA A 387 -25.27 -2.02 22.64
CA ALA A 387 -25.78 -1.33 23.81
C ALA A 387 -27.31 -1.17 23.82
N ALA A 388 -27.85 -0.78 24.98
CA ALA A 388 -29.28 -0.60 25.19
C ALA A 388 -29.59 0.86 25.48
N GLU A 389 -30.62 1.39 24.81
CA GLU A 389 -31.09 2.77 24.90
C GLU A 389 -31.32 3.25 26.33
N VAL A 390 -30.70 4.38 26.68
CA VAL A 390 -30.86 5.08 27.94
C VAL A 390 -31.78 6.28 27.73
N CYS A 391 -33.09 6.01 27.78
CA CYS A 391 -34.14 7.02 27.52
C CYS A 391 -33.92 8.39 28.19
N ASP A 392 -34.21 9.45 27.42
CA ASP A 392 -34.17 10.88 27.75
C ASP A 392 -32.74 11.43 27.97
N ASN A 393 -31.68 10.76 27.47
CA ASN A 393 -30.31 11.28 27.49
C ASN A 393 -29.97 12.09 26.21
N GLY A 394 -30.75 11.93 25.13
CA GLY A 394 -30.52 12.59 23.85
C GLY A 394 -29.31 12.07 23.09
N ILE A 395 -28.86 10.86 23.39
CA ILE A 395 -27.76 10.14 22.73
C ILE A 395 -28.37 8.90 22.05
N ASP A 396 -27.86 8.54 20.88
CA ASP A 396 -28.17 7.25 20.26
C ASP A 396 -27.21 6.20 20.84
N ASP A 397 -27.61 5.55 21.93
CA ASP A 397 -26.70 4.67 22.66
C ASP A 397 -26.37 3.39 21.88
N ASN A 398 -27.16 2.99 20.88
CA ASN A 398 -26.96 1.75 20.12
C ASN A 398 -26.64 1.96 18.64
N CYS A 399 -26.28 3.19 18.26
CA CYS A 399 -25.82 3.53 16.93
C CYS A 399 -26.77 3.11 15.79
N ASN A 400 -28.10 3.06 16.04
CA ASN A 400 -29.07 2.66 15.02
C ASN A 400 -29.64 3.84 14.20
N GLY A 401 -29.17 5.05 14.47
CA GLY A 401 -29.59 6.31 13.86
C GLY A 401 -30.82 6.94 14.52
N LEU A 402 -31.35 6.38 15.61
CA LEU A 402 -32.57 6.85 16.29
C LEU A 402 -32.31 7.14 17.77
N VAL A 403 -32.18 8.43 18.07
CA VAL A 403 -32.10 8.91 19.45
C VAL A 403 -33.33 8.51 20.25
N ASP A 404 -33.13 7.81 21.38
CA ASP A 404 -34.16 7.42 22.34
C ASP A 404 -35.28 6.52 21.77
N ASP A 405 -35.02 5.65 20.78
CA ASP A 405 -36.00 4.65 20.33
C ASP A 405 -36.18 3.51 21.35
N GLY A 406 -37.23 2.72 21.24
CA GLY A 406 -37.63 1.72 22.24
C GLY A 406 -38.22 2.34 23.51
N CYS A 407 -38.25 3.67 23.63
CA CYS A 407 -38.86 4.41 24.73
C CYS A 407 -40.37 4.62 24.47
N THR A 408 -41.22 4.28 25.44
CA THR A 408 -42.69 4.40 25.27
C THR A 408 -43.17 5.86 25.33
N PRO A 409 -43.87 6.44 24.31
CA PRO A 409 -44.15 7.89 24.25
C PRO A 409 -45.34 8.40 25.08
N ALA A 410 -45.34 9.71 25.35
CA ALA A 410 -46.40 10.49 26.03
C ALA A 410 -47.52 10.98 25.05
N LEU A 411 -48.74 11.22 25.57
CA LEU A 411 -50.00 11.44 24.81
C LEU A 411 -50.24 12.91 24.33
N GLY A 412 -50.75 13.14 23.10
CA GLY A 412 -51.07 14.46 22.49
C GLY A 412 -52.44 15.09 22.87
N ILE A 413 -52.65 16.39 22.63
CA ILE A 413 -53.80 17.21 23.10
C ILE A 413 -54.34 18.16 22.01
N ASP A 414 -55.66 18.12 21.72
CA ASP A 414 -56.42 19.04 20.83
C ASP A 414 -56.59 20.41 21.53
N ALA A 415 -55.84 21.41 21.07
CA ALA A 415 -55.67 22.69 21.76
C ALA A 415 -56.58 23.81 21.22
N ASP A 416 -56.91 23.81 19.94
CA ASP A 416 -57.79 24.82 19.33
C ASP A 416 -59.26 24.39 19.23
N GLY A 417 -59.55 23.10 19.45
CA GLY A 417 -60.89 22.54 19.53
C GLY A 417 -61.54 22.25 18.18
N ASP A 418 -60.77 22.14 17.10
CA ASP A 418 -61.26 21.81 15.77
C ASP A 418 -61.61 20.32 15.59
N GLY A 419 -61.19 19.48 16.55
CA GLY A 419 -61.40 18.05 16.59
C GLY A 419 -60.24 17.21 16.04
N PHE A 420 -59.08 17.81 15.84
CA PHE A 420 -57.84 17.14 15.51
C PHE A 420 -56.75 17.45 16.57
N CYS A 421 -55.69 16.64 16.63
CA CYS A 421 -54.56 16.90 17.54
C CYS A 421 -53.22 16.70 16.82
N THR A 422 -52.19 17.39 17.30
CA THR A 422 -50.81 17.26 16.80
C THR A 422 -50.16 15.94 17.21
N GLY A 423 -49.45 15.32 16.25
CA GLY A 423 -48.71 14.06 16.41
C GLY A 423 -49.42 12.85 15.80
N ALA A 424 -48.64 11.90 15.27
CA ALA A 424 -49.13 10.71 14.56
C ALA A 424 -49.80 9.63 15.47
N GLY A 425 -50.04 9.95 16.74
CA GLY A 425 -50.46 9.01 17.79
C GLY A 425 -51.91 9.14 18.27
N ILE A 426 -52.23 8.53 19.41
CA ILE A 426 -53.57 8.57 20.02
C ILE A 426 -53.76 9.90 20.78
N CYS A 427 -54.74 10.71 20.35
CA CYS A 427 -55.14 11.92 21.07
C CYS A 427 -55.63 11.58 22.50
N SER A 428 -55.23 12.39 23.49
CA SER A 428 -55.67 12.24 24.89
C SER A 428 -57.19 12.45 25.07
N ASP A 429 -57.82 13.18 24.15
CA ASP A 429 -59.27 13.20 23.98
C ASP A 429 -59.70 12.17 22.93
N THR A 430 -60.51 11.19 23.35
CA THR A 430 -61.09 10.16 22.46
C THR A 430 -62.06 10.71 21.40
N SER A 431 -62.32 12.02 21.42
CA SER A 431 -63.16 12.75 20.46
C SER A 431 -62.40 13.25 19.23
N ALA A 432 -61.07 13.42 19.36
CA ALA A 432 -60.22 14.06 18.36
C ALA A 432 -59.49 13.02 17.50
N LEU A 433 -59.20 13.37 16.25
CA LEU A 433 -58.44 12.55 15.30
C LEU A 433 -57.03 13.10 15.11
N PRO A 434 -55.97 12.28 15.03
CA PRO A 434 -54.63 12.79 14.75
C PRO A 434 -54.53 13.36 13.32
N GLY A 435 -53.61 14.31 13.12
CA GLY A 435 -53.30 14.86 11.79
C GLY A 435 -53.49 16.36 11.63
N ASP A 436 -53.60 17.10 12.74
CA ASP A 436 -53.58 18.55 12.69
C ASP A 436 -52.15 19.06 12.41
N CYS A 437 -52.01 19.94 11.41
CA CYS A 437 -50.75 20.56 11.05
C CYS A 437 -50.53 21.94 11.71
N ASP A 438 -51.54 22.52 12.37
CA ASP A 438 -51.44 23.73 13.19
C ASP A 438 -52.53 23.77 14.30
N ASP A 439 -52.25 23.10 15.44
CA ASP A 439 -53.11 22.99 16.66
C ASP A 439 -53.43 24.34 17.37
N ALA A 440 -53.07 25.45 16.74
CA ALA A 440 -53.39 26.80 17.19
C ALA A 440 -54.38 27.51 16.26
N ASN A 441 -54.80 26.90 15.14
CA ASN A 441 -55.55 27.55 14.07
C ASN A 441 -56.71 26.69 13.53
N GLU A 442 -57.91 27.02 14.00
CA GLU A 442 -59.18 26.33 13.71
C GLU A 442 -59.60 26.22 12.22
N PHE A 443 -58.81 26.75 11.28
CA PHE A 443 -59.05 26.72 9.83
C PHE A 443 -58.06 25.87 9.04
N VAL A 444 -57.04 25.32 9.70
CA VAL A 444 -55.97 24.54 9.09
C VAL A 444 -56.08 23.12 9.61
N TYR A 445 -56.75 22.25 8.84
CA TYR A 445 -57.00 20.87 9.25
C TYR A 445 -57.33 20.00 8.03
N PRO A 446 -57.19 18.67 8.13
CA PRO A 446 -57.51 17.76 7.02
C PRO A 446 -58.94 17.95 6.48
N GLY A 447 -59.06 18.42 5.23
CA GLY A 447 -60.34 18.62 4.53
C GLY A 447 -61.01 19.99 4.70
N ALA A 448 -60.25 21.06 5.02
CA ALA A 448 -60.77 22.42 5.11
C ALA A 448 -61.31 23.02 3.77
N PRO A 449 -62.26 23.98 3.77
CA PRO A 449 -62.85 24.55 2.54
C PRO A 449 -61.99 25.64 1.85
N TRP A 450 -61.87 25.57 0.52
CA TRP A 450 -61.07 26.49 -0.33
C TRP A 450 -61.38 27.99 -0.20
N ARG A 451 -60.31 28.81 -0.16
CA ARG A 451 -60.35 30.28 -0.26
C ARG A 451 -59.25 30.78 -1.21
N CYS A 452 -59.52 31.86 -1.96
CA CYS A 452 -58.51 32.53 -2.81
C CYS A 452 -57.78 33.60 -1.98
N ASP A 453 -56.98 33.16 -1.02
CA ASP A 453 -56.17 34.01 -0.13
C ASP A 453 -54.68 33.64 -0.15
N GLY A 454 -54.28 32.70 -1.01
CA GLY A 454 -52.88 32.31 -1.21
C GLY A 454 -52.31 31.43 -0.10
N GLN A 455 -53.14 30.79 0.74
CA GLN A 455 -52.71 29.87 1.80
C GLN A 455 -53.24 28.44 1.59
N TYR A 456 -52.43 27.47 2.02
CA TYR A 456 -52.74 26.03 2.01
C TYR A 456 -53.44 25.66 3.32
N ASN A 457 -54.71 25.26 3.26
CA ASN A 457 -55.54 25.15 4.47
C ASN A 457 -55.95 23.70 4.81
N ASP A 458 -55.63 22.69 3.99
CA ASP A 458 -56.21 21.34 4.10
C ASP A 458 -55.25 20.21 4.52
N CYS A 459 -54.04 20.55 5.02
CA CYS A 459 -53.05 19.65 5.65
C CYS A 459 -52.67 18.34 4.90
N ASP A 460 -53.00 18.18 3.62
CA ASP A 460 -52.62 17.03 2.79
C ASP A 460 -51.55 17.48 1.76
N LEU A 461 -50.27 17.08 1.87
CA LEU A 461 -49.17 17.51 0.96
C LEU A 461 -49.25 16.89 -0.47
N PRO A 462 -48.56 17.44 -1.51
CA PRO A 462 -48.75 18.78 -2.10
C PRO A 462 -49.14 18.71 -3.60
N GLY A 463 -50.01 19.62 -4.06
CA GLY A 463 -50.25 19.81 -5.50
C GLY A 463 -51.34 20.85 -5.78
N MET A 464 -50.97 22.01 -6.34
CA MET A 464 -51.90 23.07 -6.72
C MET A 464 -52.67 22.72 -8.02
N ASP A 465 -53.93 23.19 -8.11
CA ASP A 465 -54.85 22.97 -9.23
C ASP A 465 -54.36 23.69 -10.50
N TRP A 466 -54.15 22.95 -11.60
CA TRP A 466 -53.68 23.37 -12.94
C TRP A 466 -54.37 24.60 -13.59
N ARG A 467 -55.44 25.13 -13.00
CA ARG A 467 -56.19 26.29 -13.51
C ARG A 467 -55.61 27.64 -13.09
N GLU A 468 -54.46 27.64 -12.44
CA GLU A 468 -53.69 28.83 -12.07
C GLU A 468 -52.33 28.92 -12.80
N ASN A 469 -52.09 28.12 -13.86
CA ASN A 469 -50.79 28.01 -14.55
C ASN A 469 -50.65 28.87 -15.83
N ASP A 470 -49.44 29.40 -16.06
CA ASP A 470 -48.99 30.20 -17.20
C ASP A 470 -47.95 29.39 -18.00
N ASP A 471 -48.37 28.63 -19.02
CA ASP A 471 -47.57 27.50 -19.54
C ASP A 471 -46.28 27.89 -20.27
N ASP A 472 -46.11 29.14 -20.73
CA ASP A 472 -44.85 29.71 -21.24
C ASP A 472 -44.29 30.84 -20.35
N GLN A 473 -44.94 31.10 -19.21
CA GLN A 473 -44.50 31.98 -18.12
C GLN A 473 -44.21 33.44 -18.50
N ASP A 474 -44.87 33.98 -19.53
CA ASP A 474 -44.70 35.38 -19.97
C ASP A 474 -45.50 36.41 -19.13
N GLY A 475 -46.29 35.92 -18.16
CA GLY A 475 -47.03 36.71 -17.18
C GLY A 475 -48.52 36.91 -17.50
N PHE A 476 -49.12 36.18 -18.44
CA PHE A 476 -50.51 36.38 -18.88
C PHE A 476 -51.47 35.17 -18.65
N ILE A 477 -51.94 35.00 -17.40
CA ILE A 477 -52.92 33.94 -17.00
C ILE A 477 -54.38 34.23 -17.46
N PRO A 478 -55.19 33.25 -17.94
CA PRO A 478 -56.55 33.47 -18.43
C PRO A 478 -57.62 33.53 -17.32
N CYS A 479 -57.53 34.46 -16.37
CA CYS A 479 -58.60 34.71 -15.40
C CYS A 479 -59.51 35.87 -15.87
N THR A 480 -60.78 35.59 -16.23
CA THR A 480 -61.77 36.65 -16.51
C THR A 480 -62.84 36.77 -15.41
N PRO A 481 -63.22 37.99 -15.00
CA PRO A 481 -64.51 38.23 -14.39
C PRO A 481 -65.56 38.58 -15.47
N LEU A 482 -66.68 37.86 -15.46
CA LEU A 482 -67.91 38.27 -16.13
C LEU A 482 -68.36 39.64 -15.59
N LEU A 483 -68.47 40.68 -16.44
CA LEU A 483 -69.65 41.56 -16.61
C LEU A 483 -69.40 42.84 -17.47
N SER A 484 -70.02 42.87 -18.67
CA SER A 484 -70.74 44.01 -19.31
C SER A 484 -69.99 45.12 -20.14
N PRO A 485 -70.69 45.86 -21.06
CA PRO A 485 -70.27 45.95 -22.47
C PRO A 485 -70.01 47.38 -23.01
N HIS A 486 -68.87 47.61 -23.66
CA HIS A 486 -68.74 48.44 -24.88
C HIS A 486 -67.30 48.38 -25.44
N PRO A 487 -67.10 48.62 -26.75
CA PRO A 487 -65.95 48.13 -27.50
C PRO A 487 -64.90 49.19 -27.90
N VAL A 488 -63.85 48.69 -28.55
CA VAL A 488 -62.80 49.33 -29.40
C VAL A 488 -61.67 50.04 -28.62
N HIS A 489 -60.37 49.76 -28.80
CA HIS A 489 -59.63 49.41 -30.01
C HIS A 489 -58.45 48.46 -29.76
N VAL A 490 -58.32 47.49 -30.68
CA VAL A 490 -57.10 46.75 -31.01
C VAL A 490 -56.27 47.57 -32.01
N LEU A 491 -54.95 47.60 -31.81
CA LEU A 491 -53.85 47.71 -32.80
C LEU A 491 -52.59 47.29 -31.97
N GLY A 492 -52.15 46.04 -31.91
CA GLY A 492 -51.74 45.11 -32.98
C GLY A 492 -50.20 44.96 -32.87
N GLY A 493 -49.58 43.78 -32.88
CA GLY A 493 -50.06 42.41 -32.93
C GLY A 493 -48.86 41.45 -32.98
N ASN A 494 -49.17 40.18 -32.71
CA ASN A 494 -48.51 38.97 -33.21
C ASN A 494 -47.12 38.67 -32.62
N ASP A 495 -47.06 37.65 -31.76
CA ASP A 495 -45.86 36.84 -31.56
C ASP A 495 -45.37 36.26 -32.91
N CYS A 496 -44.10 35.86 -32.96
CA CYS A 496 -43.48 35.28 -34.15
C CYS A 496 -43.52 33.74 -34.18
N ASP A 497 -44.04 33.05 -33.15
CA ASP A 497 -44.41 31.64 -33.23
C ASP A 497 -45.34 31.20 -32.08
N ASP A 498 -46.60 30.87 -32.39
CA ASP A 498 -47.62 30.34 -31.48
C ASP A 498 -47.92 28.85 -31.74
N GLY A 499 -46.88 28.04 -32.00
CA GLY A 499 -46.96 26.59 -32.27
C GLY A 499 -46.41 25.68 -31.17
N PRO A 500 -47.04 24.51 -30.89
CA PRO A 500 -46.53 23.57 -29.91
C PRO A 500 -45.31 22.82 -30.46
N LEU A 501 -44.29 22.70 -29.60
CA LEU A 501 -43.13 21.82 -29.67
C LEU A 501 -43.27 20.64 -30.66
N SER A 502 -42.44 20.63 -31.70
CA SER A 502 -42.20 19.46 -32.55
C SER A 502 -40.69 19.29 -32.72
N ALA A 503 -40.11 18.53 -31.80
CA ALA A 503 -38.72 18.08 -31.83
C ALA A 503 -38.32 17.42 -33.17
N GLN A 504 -37.33 18.02 -33.84
CA GLN A 504 -36.33 17.32 -34.66
C GLN A 504 -34.95 17.72 -34.09
N PRO A 505 -33.97 16.81 -33.97
CA PRO A 505 -32.71 17.10 -33.31
C PRO A 505 -31.80 17.93 -34.23
N GLY A 506 -31.24 19.03 -33.70
CA GLY A 506 -30.17 19.81 -34.35
C GLY A 506 -30.50 21.25 -34.75
N SER A 507 -31.55 21.88 -34.23
CA SER A 507 -31.78 23.32 -34.36
C SER A 507 -31.88 23.93 -32.98
N THR A 508 -30.88 24.71 -32.59
CA THR A 508 -30.89 25.50 -31.36
C THR A 508 -31.92 26.63 -31.48
N VAL A 509 -32.84 26.63 -30.51
CA VAL A 509 -33.66 27.72 -29.94
C VAL A 509 -34.03 28.93 -30.81
N ASP A 510 -35.32 29.08 -31.10
CA ASP A 510 -35.96 30.39 -31.36
C ASP A 510 -37.24 30.46 -30.52
N GLY A 511 -37.21 31.28 -29.46
CA GLY A 511 -38.29 31.45 -28.50
C GLY A 511 -38.20 32.83 -27.82
N ALA A 512 -39.35 33.49 -27.67
CA ALA A 512 -39.66 34.70 -26.88
C ALA A 512 -38.84 36.01 -27.07
N ASN A 513 -37.57 35.97 -27.51
CA ASN A 513 -36.64 37.10 -27.36
C ASN A 513 -36.27 37.83 -28.66
N ILE A 514 -36.76 37.37 -29.83
CA ILE A 514 -36.46 38.01 -31.11
C ILE A 514 -37.55 39.03 -31.48
N TYR A 515 -37.29 40.31 -31.23
CA TYR A 515 -38.18 41.41 -31.60
C TYR A 515 -37.43 42.73 -31.82
N PRO A 516 -37.94 43.66 -32.65
CA PRO A 516 -37.28 44.95 -32.87
C PRO A 516 -37.10 45.76 -31.58
N GLY A 517 -35.85 45.98 -31.18
CA GLY A 517 -35.47 46.61 -29.91
C GLY A 517 -35.35 45.66 -28.72
N ALA A 518 -35.20 44.35 -28.98
CA ALA A 518 -34.71 43.38 -28.01
C ALA A 518 -33.28 43.74 -27.57
N VAL A 519 -32.89 43.24 -26.40
CA VAL A 519 -31.52 43.36 -25.90
C VAL A 519 -30.73 42.19 -26.51
N GLU A 520 -29.56 42.47 -27.10
CA GLU A 520 -28.69 41.45 -27.68
C GLU A 520 -28.12 40.52 -26.59
N THR A 521 -28.03 39.23 -26.90
CA THR A 521 -27.45 38.17 -26.06
C THR A 521 -26.19 37.60 -26.71
N CYS A 522 -25.25 37.08 -25.93
CA CYS A 522 -23.97 36.58 -26.43
C CYS A 522 -24.08 35.17 -27.02
N ASP A 523 -24.81 35.06 -28.13
CA ASP A 523 -25.12 33.80 -28.82
C ASP A 523 -24.88 33.86 -30.34
N SER A 524 -24.27 34.96 -30.82
CA SER A 524 -24.06 35.22 -32.25
C SER A 524 -25.35 35.32 -33.10
N VAL A 525 -26.51 35.52 -32.46
CA VAL A 525 -27.82 35.77 -33.08
C VAL A 525 -28.13 37.28 -33.02
N ASP A 526 -28.64 37.82 -34.12
CA ASP A 526 -29.09 39.22 -34.23
C ASP A 526 -30.52 39.33 -33.66
N ALA A 527 -30.62 39.51 -32.33
CA ALA A 527 -31.87 39.41 -31.57
C ALA A 527 -32.84 40.58 -31.84
N ASP A 528 -32.31 41.78 -32.09
CA ASP A 528 -33.11 42.96 -32.41
C ASP A 528 -33.36 43.17 -33.92
N CYS A 529 -32.73 42.34 -34.75
CA CYS A 529 -32.85 42.26 -36.20
C CYS A 529 -32.37 43.51 -36.95
N ASP A 530 -31.38 44.24 -36.42
CA ASP A 530 -30.80 45.44 -37.03
C ASP A 530 -29.65 45.18 -38.02
N GLY A 531 -29.10 43.96 -38.01
CA GLY A 531 -28.05 43.50 -38.92
C GLY A 531 -26.61 43.71 -38.43
N SER A 532 -26.40 44.07 -37.16
CA SER A 532 -25.13 43.95 -36.44
C SER A 532 -24.96 42.53 -35.86
N LEU A 533 -23.73 42.05 -35.69
CA LEU A 533 -23.42 40.72 -35.13
C LEU A 533 -22.33 40.80 -34.04
N VAL A 534 -22.15 41.98 -33.44
CA VAL A 534 -21.07 42.23 -32.46
C VAL A 534 -21.50 43.32 -31.46
N ASP A 535 -22.26 42.88 -30.48
CA ASP A 535 -22.22 43.10 -29.04
C ASP A 535 -21.34 44.29 -28.58
N GLU A 536 -21.96 45.28 -27.92
CA GLU A 536 -21.23 46.37 -27.26
C GLU A 536 -20.66 45.84 -25.93
N PHE A 537 -19.36 45.50 -25.89
CA PHE A 537 -18.58 45.11 -24.70
C PHE A 537 -18.89 46.00 -23.48
N THR A 538 -19.84 45.55 -22.67
CA THR A 538 -20.03 46.00 -21.29
C THR A 538 -19.37 44.94 -20.44
N ASP A 539 -18.48 45.42 -19.58
CA ASP A 539 -17.65 44.68 -18.63
C ASP A 539 -17.70 45.61 -17.39
N ALA A 540 -18.56 45.27 -16.44
CA ALA A 540 -19.00 46.20 -15.41
C ALA A 540 -18.08 46.25 -14.19
N ASP A 541 -17.38 45.17 -13.87
CA ASP A 541 -16.38 45.02 -12.80
C ASP A 541 -14.93 45.12 -13.29
N GLY A 542 -14.70 44.97 -14.59
CA GLY A 542 -13.42 45.24 -15.24
C GLY A 542 -12.44 44.07 -15.19
N ASP A 543 -12.94 42.83 -15.24
CA ASP A 543 -12.19 41.58 -15.16
C ASP A 543 -11.70 41.07 -16.53
N ASP A 544 -11.93 41.85 -17.60
CA ASP A 544 -11.65 41.53 -19.00
C ASP A 544 -12.56 40.42 -19.62
N LEU A 545 -13.64 39.99 -18.92
CA LEU A 545 -14.74 39.18 -19.44
C LEU A 545 -16.00 40.05 -19.69
N PRO A 546 -16.78 39.85 -20.76
CA PRO A 546 -18.02 40.60 -20.97
C PRO A 546 -19.17 40.10 -20.07
N ASP A 547 -20.01 41.03 -19.54
CA ASP A 547 -21.18 40.77 -18.65
C ASP A 547 -22.15 39.65 -19.11
N CYS A 548 -22.07 39.22 -20.36
CA CYS A 548 -22.98 38.26 -20.99
C CYS A 548 -22.49 36.82 -20.99
N ILE A 549 -21.21 36.58 -20.70
CA ILE A 549 -20.60 35.26 -20.53
C ILE A 549 -19.95 35.13 -19.15
N ASP A 550 -20.25 36.08 -18.28
CA ASP A 550 -19.76 36.24 -16.91
C ASP A 550 -20.94 35.95 -15.97
N LEU A 551 -20.80 34.94 -15.10
CA LEU A 551 -21.79 34.56 -14.09
C LEU A 551 -21.82 35.50 -12.87
N CYS A 552 -20.77 36.33 -12.72
CA CYS A 552 -20.59 37.36 -11.71
C CYS A 552 -20.44 38.79 -12.29
N PRO A 553 -21.34 39.27 -13.18
CA PRO A 553 -21.14 40.45 -14.04
C PRO A 553 -21.16 41.82 -13.34
N THR A 554 -21.17 41.85 -12.01
CA THR A 554 -21.01 43.09 -11.22
C THR A 554 -20.16 42.82 -9.97
N GLY A 555 -19.26 41.86 -10.10
CA GLY A 555 -18.57 41.15 -9.05
C GLY A 555 -17.44 41.92 -8.40
N ASP A 556 -16.47 41.18 -7.89
CA ASP A 556 -15.26 41.77 -7.35
C ASP A 556 -14.49 42.50 -8.47
N THR A 557 -13.88 43.65 -8.14
CA THR A 557 -13.22 44.47 -9.17
C THR A 557 -11.71 44.46 -9.01
N GLY A 558 -10.97 44.53 -10.11
CA GLY A 558 -9.52 44.72 -10.10
C GLY A 558 -8.69 43.44 -10.13
N TRP A 559 -9.30 42.35 -10.62
CA TRP A 559 -8.66 41.11 -11.03
C TRP A 559 -8.88 40.92 -12.55
N THR A 560 -8.48 39.79 -13.11
CA THR A 560 -8.72 39.45 -14.53
C THR A 560 -9.06 37.98 -14.64
N SER A 561 -10.13 37.61 -15.35
CA SER A 561 -10.50 36.19 -15.60
C SER A 561 -9.40 35.46 -16.36
N ASN A 562 -8.89 34.37 -15.76
CA ASN A 562 -7.88 33.46 -16.31
C ASN A 562 -7.80 32.18 -15.44
N PRO A 563 -7.22 31.07 -15.93
CA PRO A 563 -7.20 29.77 -15.23
C PRO A 563 -6.49 29.71 -13.86
N LEU A 564 -5.96 30.82 -13.33
CA LEU A 564 -5.38 30.88 -11.98
C LEU A 564 -6.27 31.62 -10.97
N THR A 565 -7.36 32.23 -11.41
CA THR A 565 -8.23 33.08 -10.57
C THR A 565 -9.72 32.95 -10.92
N ASP A 566 -10.04 32.04 -11.82
CA ASP A 566 -11.34 31.72 -12.43
C ASP A 566 -11.12 30.35 -13.10
N ASN A 567 -11.27 29.30 -12.29
CA ASN A 567 -10.79 27.96 -12.60
C ASN A 567 -11.66 27.27 -13.68
N ASP A 568 -12.97 27.46 -13.62
CA ASP A 568 -13.94 26.95 -14.61
C ASP A 568 -14.19 27.89 -15.81
N SER A 569 -13.63 29.11 -15.76
CA SER A 569 -13.79 30.15 -16.78
C SER A 569 -15.21 30.69 -16.94
N ASP A 570 -15.98 30.72 -15.86
CA ASP A 570 -17.36 31.21 -15.84
C ASP A 570 -17.49 32.73 -15.60
N GLY A 571 -16.37 33.40 -15.28
CA GLY A 571 -16.27 34.83 -15.00
C GLY A 571 -16.45 35.21 -13.53
N CYS A 572 -16.65 34.25 -12.64
CA CYS A 572 -16.58 34.43 -11.20
C CYS A 572 -15.15 34.22 -10.70
N ARG A 573 -14.85 34.83 -9.55
CA ARG A 573 -13.52 34.73 -8.93
C ARG A 573 -13.56 33.70 -7.80
N ASP A 574 -12.69 32.71 -7.91
CA ASP A 574 -12.50 31.61 -6.95
C ASP A 574 -12.53 32.06 -5.48
N GLU A 575 -11.60 32.96 -5.08
CA GLU A 575 -11.37 33.31 -3.67
C GLU A 575 -12.46 34.23 -3.06
N GLY A 576 -13.68 34.31 -3.60
CA GLY A 576 -14.72 35.04 -2.87
C GLY A 576 -16.12 35.18 -3.45
N GLU A 577 -16.32 35.09 -4.75
CA GLU A 577 -17.67 35.26 -5.32
C GLU A 577 -18.19 34.07 -6.10
N ASP A 578 -17.27 33.27 -6.62
CA ASP A 578 -17.58 31.91 -7.02
C ASP A 578 -17.89 31.05 -5.79
N THR A 579 -18.78 30.09 -5.97
CA THR A 579 -19.21 29.16 -4.92
C THR A 579 -19.14 27.70 -5.36
N ASP A 580 -18.68 27.48 -6.59
CA ASP A 580 -18.52 26.21 -7.29
C ASP A 580 -17.36 26.40 -8.29
N ASP A 581 -16.15 26.53 -7.75
CA ASP A 581 -14.92 27.00 -8.41
C ASP A 581 -14.50 26.12 -9.63
N ASP A 582 -15.02 24.91 -9.81
CA ASP A 582 -14.78 24.05 -10.98
C ASP A 582 -16.04 23.65 -11.78
N ASN A 583 -17.21 24.10 -11.33
CA ASN A 583 -18.51 23.93 -11.97
C ASN A 583 -18.91 22.46 -12.22
N ASP A 584 -18.48 21.54 -11.36
CA ASP A 584 -18.89 20.14 -11.40
C ASP A 584 -20.31 19.90 -10.84
N GLY A 585 -20.87 20.90 -10.14
CA GLY A 585 -22.19 20.90 -9.54
C GLY A 585 -22.20 20.73 -8.02
N VAL A 586 -21.05 20.62 -7.37
CA VAL A 586 -20.85 20.54 -5.93
C VAL A 586 -20.24 21.85 -5.42
N LEU A 587 -20.92 22.52 -4.48
CA LEU A 587 -20.42 23.78 -3.94
C LEU A 587 -19.09 23.58 -3.18
N ASP A 588 -18.14 24.51 -3.24
CA ASP A 588 -16.81 24.43 -2.58
C ASP A 588 -16.86 24.09 -1.08
N ALA A 589 -17.97 24.44 -0.42
CA ALA A 589 -18.16 24.18 1.00
C ALA A 589 -18.42 22.70 1.32
N ASN A 590 -18.84 21.92 0.32
CA ASN A 590 -19.20 20.51 0.38
C ASN A 590 -18.35 19.64 -0.55
N ASP A 591 -17.54 20.26 -1.40
CA ASP A 591 -16.61 19.61 -2.30
C ASP A 591 -15.23 19.40 -1.62
N MET A 592 -14.65 18.22 -1.83
CA MET A 592 -13.34 17.85 -1.35
C MET A 592 -12.19 18.32 -2.24
N ALA A 593 -12.46 18.57 -3.52
CA ALA A 593 -11.49 19.15 -4.45
C ALA A 593 -12.07 20.33 -5.24
N PRO A 594 -12.27 21.50 -4.59
CA PRO A 594 -12.92 22.70 -5.18
C PRO A 594 -12.24 23.33 -6.40
N TYR A 595 -11.27 22.68 -7.03
CA TYR A 595 -10.59 23.19 -8.22
C TYR A 595 -10.45 22.11 -9.30
N ASP A 596 -10.97 20.90 -9.06
CA ASP A 596 -10.82 19.74 -9.91
C ASP A 596 -12.20 19.10 -10.19
N PRO A 597 -12.78 19.36 -11.36
CA PRO A 597 -14.15 18.95 -11.66
C PRO A 597 -14.33 17.44 -11.83
N GLN A 598 -13.27 16.66 -11.62
CA GLN A 598 -13.26 15.20 -11.68
C GLN A 598 -13.31 14.55 -10.29
N VAL A 599 -13.34 15.34 -9.20
CA VAL A 599 -13.19 14.83 -7.84
C VAL A 599 -14.16 15.53 -6.88
N CYS A 600 -15.28 14.89 -6.56
CA CYS A 600 -16.30 15.47 -5.67
C CYS A 600 -16.87 14.52 -4.60
N GLY A 601 -16.34 13.29 -4.53
CA GLY A 601 -16.68 12.27 -3.54
C GLY A 601 -17.53 11.12 -4.08
N ASP A 602 -17.91 10.19 -3.19
CA ASP A 602 -18.65 8.96 -3.51
C ASP A 602 -19.93 8.90 -2.64
N LEU A 603 -21.07 9.40 -3.16
CA LEU A 603 -22.29 9.56 -2.37
C LEU A 603 -23.16 8.30 -2.34
N ASP A 604 -23.15 7.50 -3.39
CA ASP A 604 -23.92 6.25 -3.47
C ASP A 604 -23.12 4.99 -3.09
N SER A 605 -21.83 5.16 -2.80
CA SER A 605 -20.93 4.16 -2.22
C SER A 605 -20.65 3.00 -3.17
N ASP A 606 -20.52 3.29 -4.46
CA ASP A 606 -20.14 2.33 -5.51
C ASP A 606 -18.63 2.37 -5.84
N THR A 607 -17.85 3.08 -4.99
CA THR A 607 -16.39 3.24 -5.02
C THR A 607 -15.83 4.20 -6.07
N CYS A 608 -16.67 4.67 -7.00
CA CYS A 608 -16.27 5.68 -7.97
C CYS A 608 -16.51 7.10 -7.45
N ASP A 609 -15.75 8.04 -8.00
CA ASP A 609 -15.98 9.45 -7.70
C ASP A 609 -17.13 9.96 -8.56
N ASP A 610 -18.18 10.48 -7.91
CA ASP A 610 -19.44 11.00 -8.47
C ASP A 610 -19.20 12.00 -9.62
N CYS A 611 -18.01 12.59 -9.71
CA CYS A 611 -17.61 13.56 -10.71
C CYS A 611 -16.60 13.07 -11.74
N SER A 612 -16.26 11.77 -11.83
CA SER A 612 -15.25 11.27 -12.78
C SER A 612 -15.53 11.60 -14.26
N THR A 613 -16.77 11.94 -14.61
CA THR A 613 -17.15 12.41 -15.96
C THR A 613 -16.98 13.92 -16.19
N GLY A 614 -16.53 14.67 -15.18
CA GLY A 614 -16.47 16.14 -15.14
C GLY A 614 -17.76 16.80 -14.64
N PHE A 615 -18.72 16.03 -14.12
CA PHE A 615 -20.02 16.49 -13.63
C PHE A 615 -20.52 15.50 -12.58
N PHE A 616 -21.16 16.03 -11.53
CA PHE A 616 -21.81 15.24 -10.48
C PHE A 616 -22.95 14.35 -11.02
N ASP A 617 -22.73 13.04 -11.08
CA ASP A 617 -23.71 12.01 -11.42
C ASP A 617 -23.52 10.72 -10.58
N PRO A 618 -24.17 10.61 -9.40
CA PRO A 618 -24.09 9.47 -8.47
C PRO A 618 -24.80 8.20 -8.97
N ALA A 619 -24.53 7.79 -10.21
CA ALA A 619 -25.15 6.64 -10.85
C ALA A 619 -24.44 6.22 -12.15
N SER A 620 -23.45 6.98 -12.62
CA SER A 620 -22.82 6.79 -13.92
C SER A 620 -21.51 7.59 -14.04
N ASP A 621 -20.60 7.30 -13.13
CA ASP A 621 -19.38 8.04 -12.81
C ASP A 621 -18.13 7.15 -12.82
N GLY A 622 -18.21 5.98 -13.48
CA GLY A 622 -17.09 5.04 -13.63
C GLY A 622 -17.22 4.09 -14.82
N THR A 623 -16.22 3.24 -15.05
CA THR A 623 -16.36 2.03 -15.88
C THR A 623 -16.84 0.91 -14.98
N ASP A 624 -17.80 0.12 -15.47
CA ASP A 624 -18.44 -1.02 -14.80
C ASP A 624 -18.51 -2.09 -15.88
N THR A 625 -17.46 -2.91 -15.95
CA THR A 625 -17.17 -3.81 -17.08
C THR A 625 -18.17 -4.97 -17.15
N ASP A 626 -18.58 -5.53 -16.01
CA ASP A 626 -19.54 -6.62 -15.91
C ASP A 626 -21.03 -6.17 -15.79
N ALA A 627 -21.26 -4.89 -15.51
CA ALA A 627 -22.55 -4.25 -15.29
C ALA A 627 -23.32 -4.72 -14.05
N ASP A 628 -22.63 -5.10 -12.97
CA ASP A 628 -23.25 -5.52 -11.71
C ASP A 628 -23.59 -4.36 -10.76
N GLY A 629 -22.98 -3.19 -10.99
CA GLY A 629 -23.25 -1.93 -10.33
C GLY A 629 -22.21 -1.51 -9.29
N GLU A 630 -21.10 -2.23 -9.13
CA GLU A 630 -19.85 -1.67 -8.62
C GLU A 630 -19.02 -1.18 -9.82
N CYS A 631 -18.04 -0.30 -9.61
CA CYS A 631 -17.18 0.18 -10.68
C CYS A 631 -15.80 -0.49 -10.63
N ASP A 632 -15.10 -0.55 -11.78
CA ASP A 632 -13.83 -1.26 -11.93
C ASP A 632 -12.75 -0.80 -10.92
N ALA A 633 -12.85 0.43 -10.40
CA ALA A 633 -11.89 0.97 -9.44
C ALA A 633 -12.03 0.39 -8.01
N GLY A 634 -13.09 -0.37 -7.74
CA GLY A 634 -13.36 -1.03 -6.46
C GLY A 634 -14.14 -2.33 -6.55
N ASP A 635 -14.38 -2.86 -7.75
CA ASP A 635 -14.72 -4.26 -7.96
C ASP A 635 -13.44 -5.12 -7.81
N ASP A 636 -13.60 -6.31 -7.24
CA ASP A 636 -12.50 -7.27 -7.10
C ASP A 636 -12.45 -8.24 -8.30
N ASP A 637 -13.47 -8.26 -9.17
CA ASP A 637 -13.68 -9.18 -10.30
C ASP A 637 -14.42 -8.43 -11.44
N ASP A 638 -13.69 -7.54 -12.12
CA ASP A 638 -14.15 -6.55 -13.10
C ASP A 638 -15.02 -7.13 -14.23
N ASP A 639 -14.84 -8.40 -14.59
CA ASP A 639 -15.55 -9.06 -15.69
C ASP A 639 -16.42 -10.27 -15.27
N ASN A 640 -16.42 -10.59 -13.97
CA ASN A 640 -17.26 -11.58 -13.30
C ASN A 640 -17.11 -12.99 -13.87
N ASP A 641 -15.89 -13.34 -14.22
CA ASP A 641 -15.51 -14.64 -14.74
C ASP A 641 -15.23 -15.65 -13.62
N GLY A 642 -15.02 -15.14 -12.40
CA GLY A 642 -14.80 -15.88 -11.17
C GLY A 642 -13.33 -15.94 -10.71
N LEU A 643 -12.41 -15.29 -11.41
CA LEU A 643 -11.12 -14.84 -10.89
C LEU A 643 -11.27 -13.44 -10.30
N GLN A 644 -10.31 -13.04 -9.48
CA GLN A 644 -10.25 -11.65 -9.03
C GLN A 644 -9.22 -10.93 -9.90
N ASP A 645 -9.34 -9.63 -10.13
CA ASP A 645 -8.43 -8.85 -10.98
C ASP A 645 -6.97 -9.07 -10.60
N VAL A 646 -6.71 -9.13 -9.29
CA VAL A 646 -5.37 -9.38 -8.75
C VAL A 646 -4.85 -10.78 -9.13
N VAL A 647 -5.73 -11.77 -9.15
CA VAL A 647 -5.42 -13.14 -9.58
C VAL A 647 -5.18 -13.18 -11.08
N GLU A 648 -5.93 -12.39 -11.84
CA GLU A 648 -5.79 -12.31 -13.30
C GLU A 648 -4.47 -11.67 -13.72
N ILE A 649 -4.11 -10.55 -13.09
CA ILE A 649 -2.81 -9.90 -13.29
C ILE A 649 -1.66 -10.89 -13.01
N VAL A 650 -1.77 -11.68 -11.93
CA VAL A 650 -0.78 -12.71 -11.58
C VAL A 650 -0.75 -13.86 -12.59
N ASN A 651 -1.92 -14.33 -13.01
CA ASN A 651 -2.05 -15.43 -13.98
C ASN A 651 -1.80 -14.98 -15.43
N GLY A 652 -1.66 -13.68 -15.66
CA GLY A 652 -1.50 -13.06 -16.98
C GLY A 652 -2.78 -13.01 -17.83
N THR A 653 -3.94 -13.26 -17.23
CA THR A 653 -5.26 -13.04 -17.86
C THR A 653 -5.65 -11.56 -17.78
N ASP A 654 -6.59 -11.12 -18.60
CA ASP A 654 -6.99 -9.71 -18.70
C ASP A 654 -8.18 -9.46 -17.77
N PRO A 655 -8.04 -8.63 -16.70
CA PRO A 655 -9.12 -8.36 -15.74
C PRO A 655 -10.44 -7.87 -16.33
N THR A 656 -10.40 -7.39 -17.58
CA THR A 656 -11.57 -6.82 -18.26
C THR A 656 -12.11 -7.70 -19.39
N ASP A 657 -11.56 -8.90 -19.59
CA ASP A 657 -11.95 -9.85 -20.63
C ASP A 657 -12.12 -11.28 -20.09
N PRO A 658 -13.37 -11.75 -19.92
CA PRO A 658 -13.66 -12.95 -19.13
C PRO A 658 -13.31 -14.27 -19.83
N ASP A 659 -12.54 -14.24 -20.93
CA ASP A 659 -12.09 -15.35 -21.78
C ASP A 659 -10.84 -14.90 -22.55
N THR A 660 -9.72 -14.74 -21.83
CA THR A 660 -8.49 -14.12 -22.34
C THR A 660 -7.98 -14.76 -23.64
N ASP A 661 -8.12 -16.09 -23.79
CA ASP A 661 -7.62 -16.82 -24.95
C ASP A 661 -8.65 -17.11 -26.06
N ASP A 662 -9.88 -16.60 -25.89
CA ASP A 662 -10.99 -16.67 -26.85
C ASP A 662 -11.42 -18.12 -27.21
N ASP A 663 -11.23 -19.09 -26.31
CA ASP A 663 -11.56 -20.50 -26.57
C ASP A 663 -12.99 -20.91 -26.20
N GLY A 664 -13.64 -20.09 -25.36
CA GLY A 664 -15.02 -20.23 -24.93
C GLY A 664 -15.23 -20.84 -23.54
N ASN A 665 -14.18 -21.06 -22.75
CA ASN A 665 -14.28 -21.19 -21.30
C ASN A 665 -13.82 -19.87 -20.66
N LEU A 666 -14.35 -19.56 -19.47
CA LEU A 666 -13.93 -18.37 -18.75
C LEU A 666 -12.65 -18.67 -17.98
N ASP A 667 -11.77 -17.70 -17.79
CA ASP A 667 -10.46 -17.88 -17.15
C ASP A 667 -10.59 -18.51 -15.76
N GLY A 668 -11.61 -18.13 -14.97
CA GLY A 668 -11.92 -18.73 -13.66
C GLY A 668 -12.33 -20.20 -13.67
N VAL A 669 -12.58 -20.78 -14.84
CA VAL A 669 -12.87 -22.21 -15.01
C VAL A 669 -12.00 -22.90 -16.05
N ASP A 670 -11.12 -22.17 -16.72
CA ASP A 670 -10.23 -22.68 -17.76
C ASP A 670 -8.96 -23.28 -17.14
N ASN A 671 -8.64 -24.53 -17.47
CA ASN A 671 -7.41 -25.18 -17.01
C ASN A 671 -6.15 -24.81 -17.82
N CYS A 672 -6.28 -23.95 -18.82
CA CYS A 672 -5.22 -23.26 -19.56
C CYS A 672 -5.68 -21.85 -20.01
N PRO A 673 -5.91 -20.89 -19.10
CA PRO A 673 -6.52 -19.58 -19.41
C PRO A 673 -5.81 -18.74 -20.50
N LEU A 674 -4.52 -19.02 -20.75
CA LEU A 674 -3.73 -18.32 -21.75
C LEU A 674 -3.53 -19.10 -23.06
N THR A 675 -4.02 -20.34 -23.15
CA THR A 675 -3.75 -21.24 -24.27
C THR A 675 -4.99 -22.01 -24.70
N ALA A 676 -5.60 -21.52 -25.79
CA ALA A 676 -6.87 -22.03 -26.28
C ALA A 676 -6.95 -23.55 -26.40
N ASN A 677 -7.75 -24.16 -25.54
CA ASN A 677 -7.85 -25.61 -25.35
C ASN A 677 -9.27 -26.16 -25.11
N SER A 678 -10.35 -25.48 -25.53
CA SER A 678 -11.82 -25.68 -25.36
C SER A 678 -12.42 -27.07 -25.00
N ASN A 679 -11.68 -28.15 -25.19
CA ASN A 679 -11.92 -29.48 -24.67
C ASN A 679 -11.54 -29.69 -23.19
N GLN A 680 -10.69 -28.84 -22.58
CA GLN A 680 -10.31 -28.89 -21.16
C GLN A 680 -9.84 -30.30 -20.74
N ASN A 681 -9.02 -30.94 -21.59
CA ASN A 681 -8.41 -32.21 -21.19
C ASN A 681 -7.35 -31.93 -20.13
N ASP A 682 -7.23 -32.88 -19.21
CA ASP A 682 -6.30 -32.89 -18.08
C ASP A 682 -6.09 -34.39 -17.77
N LEU A 683 -5.01 -34.95 -18.33
CA LEU A 683 -4.77 -36.38 -18.35
C LEU A 683 -4.31 -36.91 -16.98
N ASP A 684 -3.48 -36.17 -16.25
CA ASP A 684 -2.97 -36.55 -14.94
C ASP A 684 -3.90 -36.10 -13.76
N ASN A 685 -4.83 -35.19 -14.03
CA ASN A 685 -5.79 -34.60 -13.09
C ASN A 685 -5.14 -33.69 -12.03
N ASN A 686 -4.07 -32.99 -12.39
CA ASN A 686 -3.39 -32.02 -11.54
C ASN A 686 -4.08 -30.64 -11.54
N GLY A 687 -4.96 -30.36 -12.50
CA GLY A 687 -5.68 -29.10 -12.66
C GLY A 687 -5.14 -28.17 -13.76
N GLN A 688 -4.00 -28.49 -14.36
CA GLN A 688 -3.42 -27.88 -15.56
C GLN A 688 -3.86 -28.71 -16.78
N GLY A 689 -4.21 -28.05 -17.88
CA GLY A 689 -4.69 -28.77 -19.06
C GLY A 689 -3.57 -29.24 -19.97
N ASP A 690 -3.79 -30.34 -20.72
CA ASP A 690 -2.82 -30.93 -21.67
C ASP A 690 -2.27 -29.93 -22.74
N ALA A 691 -2.89 -28.74 -22.87
CA ALA A 691 -2.45 -27.74 -23.85
C ALA A 691 -1.35 -26.81 -23.31
N CYS A 692 -1.27 -26.69 -21.99
CA CYS A 692 -0.34 -25.83 -21.26
C CYS A 692 0.44 -26.58 -20.18
N ASP A 693 0.21 -27.89 -20.01
CA ASP A 693 1.03 -28.80 -19.21
C ASP A 693 2.23 -29.27 -20.04
N ASP A 694 3.41 -29.35 -19.41
CA ASP A 694 4.64 -29.84 -20.03
C ASP A 694 4.91 -31.34 -19.71
N ASP A 695 4.15 -31.94 -18.79
CA ASP A 695 4.16 -33.37 -18.41
C ASP A 695 2.71 -33.89 -18.35
N ASP A 696 2.13 -34.11 -19.53
CA ASP A 696 0.70 -34.43 -19.72
C ASP A 696 0.20 -35.60 -18.85
N ASP A 697 1.07 -36.56 -18.52
CA ASP A 697 0.68 -37.77 -17.78
C ASP A 697 1.22 -37.87 -16.35
N GLY A 698 1.96 -36.86 -15.89
CA GLY A 698 2.35 -36.62 -14.50
C GLY A 698 3.32 -37.68 -13.96
N ASP A 699 4.20 -38.20 -14.82
CA ASP A 699 5.10 -39.29 -14.49
C ASP A 699 6.52 -38.85 -14.12
N GLY A 700 6.81 -37.55 -14.31
CA GLY A 700 8.06 -36.88 -14.03
C GLY A 700 8.98 -36.74 -15.24
N LEU A 701 8.55 -37.14 -16.45
CA LEU A 701 9.25 -36.87 -17.70
C LEU A 701 8.47 -35.85 -18.54
N LEU A 702 9.13 -34.76 -18.91
CA LEU A 702 8.51 -33.77 -19.80
C LEU A 702 8.19 -34.36 -21.18
N ASP A 703 7.10 -33.92 -21.78
CA ASP A 703 6.63 -34.26 -23.12
C ASP A 703 7.73 -34.19 -24.20
N VAL A 704 8.57 -33.16 -24.09
CA VAL A 704 9.69 -32.91 -25.02
C VAL A 704 10.82 -33.93 -24.89
N VAL A 705 10.92 -34.62 -23.75
CA VAL A 705 11.86 -35.73 -23.49
C VAL A 705 11.28 -37.03 -24.00
N GLU A 706 9.97 -37.21 -23.87
CA GLU A 706 9.27 -38.43 -24.27
C GLU A 706 9.03 -38.50 -25.77
N ASP A 707 8.62 -37.39 -26.40
CA ASP A 707 8.53 -37.21 -27.85
C ASP A 707 9.59 -36.23 -28.33
N VAL A 708 10.86 -36.63 -28.22
CA VAL A 708 12.06 -35.85 -28.63
C VAL A 708 11.94 -35.20 -30.01
N ASN A 709 11.15 -35.79 -30.90
CA ASN A 709 11.00 -35.33 -32.26
C ASN A 709 9.65 -34.62 -32.56
N GLY A 710 8.79 -34.49 -31.56
CA GLY A 710 7.53 -33.73 -31.57
C GLY A 710 6.55 -34.20 -32.63
N ASN A 711 6.51 -35.50 -32.92
CA ASN A 711 5.66 -36.05 -33.99
C ASN A 711 4.36 -36.71 -33.50
N GLY A 712 4.15 -36.78 -32.19
CA GLY A 712 3.04 -37.42 -31.48
C GLY A 712 3.00 -38.95 -31.62
N LEU A 713 4.14 -39.60 -31.85
CA LEU A 713 4.27 -41.05 -32.01
C LEU A 713 5.46 -41.57 -31.19
N VAL A 714 5.22 -42.60 -30.40
CA VAL A 714 6.28 -43.35 -29.71
C VAL A 714 7.21 -44.04 -30.72
N ASP A 715 8.39 -43.47 -30.98
CA ASP A 715 9.44 -44.08 -31.79
C ASP A 715 10.37 -45.01 -30.96
N GLY A 716 11.36 -45.60 -31.63
CA GLY A 716 12.29 -46.51 -30.97
C GLY A 716 13.30 -45.78 -30.09
N GLY A 717 13.07 -45.81 -28.77
CA GLY A 717 13.90 -45.15 -27.78
C GLY A 717 13.20 -43.99 -27.06
N GLU A 718 11.92 -43.79 -27.33
CA GLU A 718 11.03 -42.78 -26.74
C GLU A 718 10.02 -43.49 -25.83
N THR A 719 9.67 -42.86 -24.72
CA THR A 719 8.51 -43.18 -23.87
C THR A 719 7.27 -42.49 -24.46
N ASN A 720 6.13 -42.44 -23.75
CA ASN A 720 4.88 -41.97 -24.34
C ASN A 720 4.26 -40.87 -23.48
N PRO A 721 4.18 -39.62 -23.95
CA PRO A 721 3.70 -38.46 -23.18
C PRO A 721 2.23 -38.53 -22.75
N LEU A 722 1.51 -39.59 -23.10
CA LEU A 722 0.09 -39.77 -22.74
C LEU A 722 -0.14 -41.06 -21.96
N ASN A 723 0.92 -41.68 -21.45
CA ASN A 723 0.85 -42.92 -20.70
C ASN A 723 2.04 -43.04 -19.72
N PRO A 724 1.78 -42.91 -18.41
CA PRO A 724 2.82 -42.69 -17.40
C PRO A 724 3.57 -43.98 -17.01
N ASP A 725 3.48 -45.04 -17.81
CA ASP A 725 4.11 -46.36 -17.63
C ASP A 725 4.16 -47.05 -19.00
N THR A 726 5.11 -46.66 -19.83
CA THR A 726 5.21 -47.05 -21.25
C THR A 726 5.27 -48.56 -21.44
N ASP A 727 5.95 -49.27 -20.55
CA ASP A 727 6.15 -50.71 -20.68
C ASP A 727 5.15 -51.58 -19.89
N GLY A 728 4.35 -50.95 -19.02
CA GLY A 728 3.22 -51.53 -18.31
C GLY A 728 3.63 -52.44 -17.14
N ASP A 729 4.77 -52.17 -16.50
CA ASP A 729 5.29 -53.00 -15.41
C ASP A 729 4.87 -52.55 -14.01
N GLY A 730 4.30 -51.34 -13.91
CA GLY A 730 3.80 -50.71 -12.69
C GLY A 730 4.77 -49.74 -12.01
N ILE A 731 5.87 -49.36 -12.67
CA ILE A 731 6.75 -48.25 -12.30
C ILE A 731 6.57 -47.15 -13.36
N LEU A 732 6.57 -45.88 -12.94
CA LEU A 732 6.37 -44.74 -13.86
C LEU A 732 7.64 -44.44 -14.64
N ASP A 733 7.56 -43.92 -15.86
CA ASP A 733 8.74 -43.80 -16.73
C ASP A 733 9.79 -42.85 -16.13
N GLY A 734 9.37 -41.75 -15.49
CA GLY A 734 10.27 -40.83 -14.77
C GLY A 734 11.05 -41.41 -13.59
N VAL A 735 10.64 -42.56 -13.05
CA VAL A 735 11.35 -43.26 -11.97
C VAL A 735 11.80 -44.67 -12.34
N ASP A 736 11.53 -45.13 -13.57
CA ASP A 736 11.92 -46.44 -14.07
C ASP A 736 13.37 -46.42 -14.59
N ASN A 737 14.23 -47.30 -14.05
CA ASN A 737 15.59 -47.43 -14.56
C ASN A 737 15.69 -48.18 -15.90
N CYS A 738 14.58 -48.68 -16.44
CA CYS A 738 14.39 -49.23 -17.78
C CYS A 738 12.97 -48.96 -18.35
N PRO A 739 12.59 -47.69 -18.63
CA PRO A 739 11.21 -47.29 -18.99
C PRO A 739 10.58 -47.96 -20.23
N LEU A 740 11.40 -48.62 -21.05
CA LEU A 740 10.98 -49.29 -22.28
C LEU A 740 11.02 -50.83 -22.18
N ILE A 741 11.45 -51.39 -21.04
CA ILE A 741 11.66 -52.82 -20.84
C ILE A 741 11.25 -53.28 -19.44
N ALA A 742 10.01 -53.75 -19.33
CA ALA A 742 9.39 -54.22 -18.10
C ALA A 742 10.31 -55.03 -17.16
N ASN A 743 10.64 -54.42 -16.03
CA ASN A 743 11.53 -54.87 -14.97
C ASN A 743 11.11 -54.37 -13.56
N SER A 744 9.84 -54.49 -13.17
CA SER A 744 9.22 -54.17 -11.85
C SER A 744 9.99 -54.47 -10.54
N ASN A 745 11.14 -55.12 -10.58
CA ASN A 745 12.07 -55.27 -9.46
C ASN A 745 13.17 -54.20 -9.39
N GLN A 746 13.31 -53.35 -10.42
CA GLN A 746 14.22 -52.20 -10.50
C GLN A 746 15.66 -52.54 -10.09
N ILE A 747 16.14 -53.75 -10.42
CA ILE A 747 17.49 -54.18 -10.05
C ILE A 747 18.52 -53.43 -10.89
N ASP A 748 19.34 -52.63 -10.21
CA ASP A 748 20.56 -52.02 -10.74
C ASP A 748 21.76 -52.52 -9.90
N SER A 749 22.54 -53.43 -10.48
CA SER A 749 23.67 -54.07 -9.79
C SER A 749 24.94 -53.20 -9.74
N ASN A 750 25.06 -52.19 -10.61
CA ASN A 750 26.20 -51.28 -10.76
C ASN A 750 25.95 -49.90 -10.16
N SER A 751 24.71 -49.57 -9.82
CA SER A 751 24.27 -48.28 -9.28
C SER A 751 24.63 -47.12 -10.21
N ASP A 752 24.48 -47.31 -11.52
CA ASP A 752 24.69 -46.26 -12.52
C ASP A 752 23.39 -45.63 -13.04
N GLY A 753 22.24 -46.02 -12.48
CA GLY A 753 20.94 -45.47 -12.82
C GLY A 753 20.26 -46.18 -13.99
N VAL A 754 20.92 -47.15 -14.64
CA VAL A 754 20.35 -47.97 -15.70
C VAL A 754 20.12 -49.38 -15.16
N GLY A 755 18.91 -49.91 -15.30
CA GLY A 755 18.57 -51.23 -14.77
C GLY A 755 19.29 -52.37 -15.50
N ASP A 756 19.56 -53.46 -14.78
CA ASP A 756 20.15 -54.70 -15.30
C ASP A 756 19.38 -55.27 -16.52
N ALA A 757 18.11 -54.87 -16.72
CA ALA A 757 17.27 -55.31 -17.81
C ALA A 757 17.56 -54.61 -19.14
N CYS A 758 18.15 -53.41 -19.11
CA CYS A 758 18.39 -52.55 -20.26
C CYS A 758 19.84 -52.02 -20.41
N ASP A 759 20.76 -52.39 -19.50
CA ASP A 759 22.23 -52.16 -19.58
C ASP A 759 22.96 -52.94 -20.70
#